data_AF-A0A7C3XYQ2-F1
#
_entry.id   AF-A0A7C3XYQ2-F1
#
_cell.length_a   1.000
_cell.length_b   1.000
_cell.length_c   1.000
_cell.angle_alpha   90.00
_cell.angle_beta   90.00
_cell.angle_gamma   90.00
#
_symmetry.space_group_name_H-M   'P 1'
#
loop_
_entity.id
_entity.type
_entity.pdbx_description
1 polymer ?
#
loop_
_entity_poly.entity_id
_entity_poly.type
_entity_poly.pdbx_seq_one_letter_code
_entity_poly.pdbx_strand_id
1 'polypeptide(L)'
;NNTISGNTVQGNSSNGIYLSSSSNNTISGNTVQGNNYHGIYLYSSSNNTISGNKIHDNGGSGAYDGISISSNSDANLISSNDITDTAGTGYAINISSSDCENNYLVGNRYSGTGASSINDSGTGTIYGSQLYGSNLILKPLGNVGIGTTGPVSLLELYKTNASPILTITSATSTTYSPQIAFRTGTTPTTNFTLGVDISTGKLKIVPSSDISTSTGITIDSSGNVGIGTTTPGTILTIGTGQISVPLGSAAAPSYSFSGDLNTGIFSPGADTLAFSTGGLERMRIDSSGNVGIKTSPESGITLDVKGTLQLRRISDTLGPGLTTNSNILALQGAYYDSTEGATLAVWWNIQNIVMSTTPTYRLSFKDTNGNERLVILDNGNVGIGTTSPLYTLDVNGSLRLRPISAPTATSGVIYYDSTADKFKCYQQGGIANCISNGVATIIVAASDSQQKYKADYICSGSGDQTTINNAISALPSGGGIIYLLEGTYNLTGPITITKSNVAIIGSGKATVLKRMWNSSSDEGVITVGDATNAYEGILIENLAIDGNKGSYANSTNHAIFFKKYITKSKIKGNWIQNSAGYGIYFYATASGESNSYNIIEGNDIRSNLRGIYLYFSSNNTISGNTVQGNGYGISPSYSSNNTITGNTVQGNGWYGVLLYSSSNNTITGNTVQGNGWYGVFLYSSSNNNTITGNTVQGNGYHGVLLSSSSNNTISGNKIHDNGGSGAYDGISISSNSNANLISSNDITDTAGTGYAINISTSDCNNNYLVGNRYSGTGASSINDAGTGTIYGSQLYGSNLILKPVGNVGIGTTTPAATLQVYGNVKLNLPGAGTGYALCHTTQTGTTSEEIVDCTWSPVADYAEMYPVEEGIEPGDLVVPSSVIVETTDGKKLTKLTKTTQPYQSTMIGVVSDPKDITDFNVIGYNIKDEDNPMPVALSGRVLVKVSTENGEIKPGDLLTSASSTPGVAMKATEPGRVIGIALEGYKGERIGKITVFVNPHFWLGPIFEESTTTEQLGILDKFTLAIKRTLEKLGLIIENGIAQIKEIITEKLSAKVVVTNQLCLGQTCIDEAKLKELLEKTGTMGTTNNQATNNGTTNNQATNNGAASNGTTSNETVSNETTSSQSTSTSEQLSNEQLSNEATSSEQQTTSNEQSGNEQLNNEQLNSEQSGNVQSEPSTTTNQ
;
A
#
# COMPACT_ATOMS: atom_id res chain seq x y z
N ASN A 1 41.66 -40.17 -17.79
CA ASN A 1 41.30 -41.59 -17.61
C ASN A 1 42.36 -42.36 -16.82
N ASN A 2 42.91 -41.78 -15.74
CA ASN A 2 43.83 -42.45 -14.83
C ASN A 2 43.07 -42.85 -13.55
N THR A 3 43.50 -43.93 -12.89
CA THR A 3 42.95 -44.35 -11.59
C THR A 3 44.06 -44.41 -10.56
N ILE A 4 43.88 -43.70 -9.44
CA ILE A 4 44.78 -43.67 -8.29
C ILE A 4 43.99 -44.20 -7.09
N SER A 5 44.21 -45.44 -6.69
CA SER A 5 43.39 -46.06 -5.63
C SER A 5 44.15 -46.95 -4.66
N GLY A 6 43.79 -46.89 -3.38
CA GLY A 6 44.32 -47.75 -2.32
C GLY A 6 45.75 -47.43 -1.84
N ASN A 7 46.28 -46.25 -2.16
CA ASN A 7 47.66 -45.85 -1.84
C ASN A 7 47.76 -45.12 -0.49
N THR A 8 48.94 -45.16 0.13
CA THR A 8 49.32 -44.23 1.21
C THR A 8 50.29 -43.19 0.65
N VAL A 9 49.89 -41.91 0.66
CA VAL A 9 50.62 -40.79 0.06
C VAL A 9 51.05 -39.83 1.18
N GLN A 10 52.32 -39.84 1.54
CA GLN A 10 52.79 -39.18 2.75
C GLN A 10 54.19 -38.57 2.67
N GLY A 11 54.44 -37.53 3.48
CA GLY A 11 55.76 -36.93 3.67
C GLY A 11 56.26 -36.10 2.50
N ASN A 12 55.40 -35.73 1.54
CA ASN A 12 55.81 -35.00 0.35
C ASN A 12 56.09 -33.52 0.67
N SER A 13 57.11 -32.96 0.02
CA SER A 13 57.50 -31.55 0.17
C SER A 13 56.56 -30.55 -0.51
N SER A 14 55.43 -31.01 -1.07
CA SER A 14 54.42 -30.27 -1.81
C SER A 14 53.03 -30.88 -1.54
N ASN A 15 52.10 -30.83 -2.49
CA ASN A 15 50.80 -31.50 -2.43
C ASN A 15 50.96 -33.03 -2.33
N GLY A 16 49.96 -33.72 -1.77
CA GLY A 16 49.90 -35.19 -1.75
C GLY A 16 49.61 -35.77 -3.14
N ILE A 17 48.40 -35.52 -3.67
CA ILE A 17 48.00 -35.92 -5.03
C ILE A 17 47.66 -34.65 -5.83
N TYR A 18 48.27 -34.48 -7.00
CA TYR A 18 48.08 -33.28 -7.84
C TYR A 18 47.64 -33.68 -9.26
N LEU A 19 46.49 -33.15 -9.71
CA LEU A 19 46.04 -33.17 -11.09
C LEU A 19 46.20 -31.76 -11.69
N SER A 20 46.96 -31.67 -12.79
CA SER A 20 47.17 -30.44 -13.56
C SER A 20 46.80 -30.72 -15.00
N SER A 21 45.89 -29.93 -15.58
CA SER A 21 45.44 -30.08 -16.99
C SER A 21 44.98 -31.51 -17.32
N SER A 22 44.37 -32.21 -16.34
CA SER A 22 44.15 -33.66 -16.38
C SER A 22 42.72 -33.99 -15.97
N SER A 23 41.88 -34.22 -16.97
CA SER A 23 40.45 -34.48 -16.80
C SER A 23 40.11 -35.98 -16.84
N ASN A 24 38.92 -36.33 -16.34
CA ASN A 24 38.35 -37.68 -16.36
C ASN A 24 39.19 -38.74 -15.60
N ASN A 25 39.65 -38.44 -14.39
CA ASN A 25 40.42 -39.35 -13.54
C ASN A 25 39.68 -39.74 -12.26
N THR A 26 40.02 -40.89 -11.68
CA THR A 26 39.45 -41.38 -10.42
C THR A 26 40.53 -41.45 -9.33
N ILE A 27 40.30 -40.80 -8.20
CA ILE A 27 41.15 -40.85 -7.01
C ILE A 27 40.32 -41.43 -5.87
N SER A 28 40.51 -42.69 -5.49
CA SER A 28 39.63 -43.35 -4.52
C SER A 28 40.27 -44.28 -3.49
N GLY A 29 39.79 -44.20 -2.24
CA GLY A 29 40.26 -45.08 -1.16
C GLY A 29 41.73 -44.92 -0.75
N ASN A 30 42.37 -43.79 -1.08
CA ASN A 30 43.75 -43.50 -0.67
C ASN A 30 43.79 -42.90 0.74
N THR A 31 44.92 -43.03 1.44
CA THR A 31 45.24 -42.29 2.67
C THR A 31 46.28 -41.23 2.35
N VAL A 32 45.98 -39.95 2.57
CA VAL A 32 46.82 -38.81 2.17
C VAL A 32 47.14 -37.98 3.41
N GLN A 33 48.39 -38.03 3.87
CA GLN A 33 48.76 -37.51 5.20
C GLN A 33 50.18 -36.94 5.28
N GLY A 34 50.40 -35.92 6.12
CA GLY A 34 51.75 -35.41 6.40
C GLY A 34 52.45 -34.78 5.19
N ASN A 35 51.70 -34.18 4.27
CA ASN A 35 52.22 -33.50 3.08
C ASN A 35 52.29 -31.97 3.32
N ASN A 36 53.28 -31.27 2.76
CA ASN A 36 53.53 -29.86 3.08
C ASN A 36 52.46 -28.88 2.58
N TYR A 37 51.77 -29.18 1.46
CA TYR A 37 50.69 -28.36 0.91
C TYR A 37 49.36 -29.14 0.94
N HIS A 38 48.48 -28.99 -0.06
CA HIS A 38 47.16 -29.63 -0.07
C HIS A 38 47.24 -31.16 -0.03
N GLY A 39 46.24 -31.80 0.57
CA GLY A 39 46.10 -33.26 0.48
C GLY A 39 45.90 -33.69 -0.99
N ILE A 40 44.81 -33.25 -1.60
CA ILE A 40 44.52 -33.45 -3.03
C ILE A 40 44.26 -32.11 -3.70
N TYR A 41 44.88 -31.84 -4.84
CA TYR A 41 44.73 -30.58 -5.59
C TYR A 41 44.40 -30.82 -7.07
N LEU A 42 43.39 -30.10 -7.58
CA LEU A 42 42.96 -30.06 -8.97
C LEU A 42 43.17 -28.66 -9.55
N TYR A 43 43.90 -28.57 -10.66
CA TYR A 43 44.14 -27.36 -11.43
C TYR A 43 43.81 -27.61 -12.91
N SER A 44 42.90 -26.85 -13.49
CA SER A 44 42.39 -27.03 -14.87
C SER A 44 42.05 -28.49 -15.20
N SER A 45 41.34 -29.15 -14.29
CA SER A 45 41.13 -30.60 -14.27
C SER A 45 39.66 -30.90 -13.98
N SER A 46 38.90 -31.22 -15.02
CA SER A 46 37.44 -31.37 -14.98
C SER A 46 36.99 -32.84 -15.05
N ASN A 47 35.75 -33.13 -14.64
CA ASN A 47 35.11 -34.46 -14.69
C ASN A 47 35.88 -35.57 -13.91
N ASN A 48 36.65 -35.21 -12.88
CA ASN A 48 37.32 -36.18 -12.02
C ASN A 48 36.40 -36.65 -10.87
N THR A 49 36.60 -37.89 -10.41
CA THR A 49 35.92 -38.43 -9.22
C THR A 49 36.91 -38.63 -8.09
N ILE A 50 36.71 -37.94 -6.96
CA ILE A 50 37.53 -38.05 -5.75
C ILE A 50 36.65 -38.64 -4.64
N SER A 51 36.84 -39.92 -4.30
CA SER A 51 35.91 -40.60 -3.39
C SER A 51 36.48 -41.59 -2.38
N GLY A 52 35.95 -41.57 -1.15
CA GLY A 52 36.33 -42.51 -0.09
C GLY A 52 37.77 -42.39 0.41
N ASN A 53 38.47 -41.30 0.09
CA ASN A 53 39.84 -41.07 0.56
C ASN A 53 39.85 -40.58 2.02
N LYS A 54 40.92 -40.91 2.76
CA LYS A 54 41.21 -40.39 4.09
C LYS A 54 42.28 -39.31 3.99
N ILE A 55 42.01 -38.13 4.53
CA ILE A 55 42.87 -36.94 4.35
C ILE A 55 43.03 -36.23 5.70
N HIS A 56 44.25 -36.21 6.23
CA HIS A 56 44.56 -35.55 7.51
C HIS A 56 46.04 -35.19 7.66
N ASP A 57 46.35 -34.22 8.52
CA ASP A 57 47.71 -33.71 8.78
C ASP A 57 48.47 -33.21 7.53
N ASN A 58 47.79 -32.60 6.56
CA ASN A 58 48.39 -31.94 5.40
C ASN A 58 48.42 -30.41 5.58
N GLY A 59 49.32 -29.72 4.86
CA GLY A 59 49.52 -28.27 4.92
C GLY A 59 50.68 -27.82 5.82
N GLY A 60 51.28 -28.73 6.60
CA GLY A 60 52.50 -28.51 7.37
C GLY A 60 52.37 -27.42 8.43
N SER A 61 52.80 -26.19 8.09
CA SER A 61 52.65 -24.99 8.92
C SER A 61 52.00 -23.82 8.16
N GLY A 62 51.33 -24.11 7.04
CA GLY A 62 50.63 -23.15 6.21
C GLY A 62 49.11 -23.25 6.32
N ALA A 63 48.40 -22.44 5.54
CA ALA A 63 46.95 -22.51 5.40
C ALA A 63 46.61 -23.19 4.06
N TYR A 64 46.69 -24.52 4.03
CA TYR A 64 46.36 -25.34 2.87
C TYR A 64 45.20 -26.29 3.18
N ASP A 65 44.46 -26.65 2.14
CA ASP A 65 43.19 -27.40 2.23
C ASP A 65 43.37 -28.92 2.06
N GLY A 66 42.46 -29.69 2.65
CA GLY A 66 42.43 -31.15 2.48
C GLY A 66 42.19 -31.56 1.02
N ILE A 67 41.18 -30.97 0.38
CA ILE A 67 40.95 -31.03 -1.07
C ILE A 67 40.85 -29.60 -1.61
N SER A 68 41.58 -29.27 -2.68
CA SER A 68 41.50 -27.98 -3.36
C SER A 68 41.22 -28.14 -4.86
N ILE A 69 40.43 -27.24 -5.43
CA ILE A 69 39.92 -27.26 -6.81
C ILE A 69 40.04 -25.84 -7.37
N SER A 70 40.57 -25.68 -8.59
CA SER A 70 40.95 -24.36 -9.14
C SER A 70 41.03 -24.29 -10.67
N SER A 71 40.90 -23.06 -11.19
CA SER A 71 41.18 -22.67 -12.57
C SER A 71 40.54 -23.54 -13.67
N ASN A 72 39.21 -23.48 -13.85
CA ASN A 72 38.45 -24.29 -14.82
C ASN A 72 38.59 -25.79 -14.52
N SER A 73 38.31 -26.16 -13.27
CA SER A 73 38.20 -27.56 -12.81
C SER A 73 36.73 -27.84 -12.52
N ASP A 74 36.02 -28.32 -13.55
CA ASP A 74 34.55 -28.35 -13.60
C ASP A 74 33.99 -29.75 -13.43
N ALA A 75 32.72 -29.85 -13.02
CA ALA A 75 31.98 -31.11 -12.95
C ALA A 75 32.69 -32.26 -12.19
N ASN A 76 33.56 -31.94 -11.23
CA ASN A 76 34.24 -32.95 -10.42
C ASN A 76 33.31 -33.46 -9.31
N LEU A 77 33.31 -34.77 -9.10
CA LEU A 77 32.53 -35.44 -8.05
C LEU A 77 33.40 -35.69 -6.81
N ILE A 78 33.12 -34.97 -5.73
CA ILE A 78 33.83 -35.08 -4.45
C ILE A 78 32.91 -35.76 -3.45
N SER A 79 33.14 -37.06 -3.16
CA SER A 79 32.15 -37.86 -2.42
C SER A 79 32.70 -38.82 -1.36
N SER A 80 32.03 -38.89 -0.21
CA SER A 80 32.34 -39.85 0.87
C SER A 80 33.80 -39.85 1.38
N ASN A 81 34.56 -38.77 1.18
CA ASN A 81 35.91 -38.63 1.75
C ASN A 81 35.83 -38.32 3.26
N ASP A 82 36.82 -38.77 4.03
CA ASP A 82 36.95 -38.55 5.48
C ASP A 82 38.14 -37.61 5.72
N ILE A 83 37.84 -36.33 5.93
CA ILE A 83 38.78 -35.21 5.89
C ILE A 83 38.92 -34.62 7.30
N THR A 84 39.84 -35.15 8.08
CA THR A 84 40.06 -34.74 9.48
C THR A 84 41.32 -33.89 9.62
N ASP A 85 41.51 -32.93 8.71
CA ASP A 85 42.78 -32.21 8.62
C ASP A 85 42.99 -31.19 9.75
N THR A 86 44.24 -31.11 10.17
CA THR A 86 44.68 -30.67 11.50
C THR A 86 45.94 -29.81 11.47
N ALA A 87 46.63 -29.74 10.32
CA ALA A 87 47.92 -29.07 10.16
C ALA A 87 47.85 -27.73 9.39
N GLY A 88 46.89 -26.87 9.76
CA GLY A 88 46.75 -25.54 9.16
C GLY A 88 45.55 -24.74 9.66
N THR A 89 45.18 -23.71 8.90
CA THR A 89 43.92 -22.93 9.05
C THR A 89 43.14 -22.90 7.72
N GLY A 90 43.13 -24.02 7.00
CA GLY A 90 42.51 -24.15 5.70
C GLY A 90 41.07 -24.68 5.76
N TYR A 91 40.58 -25.11 4.60
CA TYR A 91 39.27 -25.75 4.44
C TYR A 91 39.41 -27.27 4.27
N ALA A 92 38.34 -28.01 4.56
CA ALA A 92 38.27 -29.44 4.26
C ALA A 92 38.18 -29.67 2.74
N ILE A 93 37.36 -28.87 2.06
CA ILE A 93 37.26 -28.79 0.60
C ILE A 93 37.23 -27.31 0.21
N ASN A 94 38.02 -26.92 -0.77
CA ASN A 94 38.12 -25.54 -1.26
C ASN A 94 37.97 -25.49 -2.78
N ILE A 95 36.81 -25.07 -3.28
CA ILE A 95 36.67 -24.62 -4.68
C ILE A 95 37.11 -23.16 -4.68
N SER A 96 38.36 -22.93 -5.10
CA SER A 96 39.13 -21.71 -4.83
C SER A 96 39.06 -20.66 -5.94
N SER A 97 38.44 -20.99 -7.08
CA SER A 97 38.36 -20.13 -8.27
C SER A 97 36.92 -20.07 -8.78
N SER A 98 36.48 -18.89 -9.21
CA SER A 98 35.11 -18.66 -9.69
C SER A 98 34.86 -19.09 -11.14
N ASP A 99 35.87 -19.70 -11.77
CA ASP A 99 35.80 -20.32 -13.09
C ASP A 99 35.64 -21.86 -13.00
N CYS A 100 35.43 -22.41 -11.80
CA CYS A 100 35.25 -23.85 -11.57
C CYS A 100 33.77 -24.19 -11.43
N GLU A 101 33.15 -24.66 -12.51
CA GLU A 101 31.70 -24.77 -12.60
C GLU A 101 31.15 -26.18 -12.28
N ASN A 102 29.91 -26.26 -11.80
CA ASN A 102 29.08 -27.48 -11.74
C ASN A 102 29.68 -28.66 -10.93
N ASN A 103 30.61 -28.39 -10.01
CA ASN A 103 31.22 -29.41 -9.14
C ASN A 103 30.18 -30.01 -8.17
N TYR A 104 30.25 -31.32 -7.87
CA TYR A 104 29.27 -32.00 -7.02
C TYR A 104 29.89 -32.57 -5.75
N LEU A 105 29.52 -32.00 -4.60
CA LEU A 105 29.99 -32.43 -3.28
C LEU A 105 28.88 -33.22 -2.58
N VAL A 106 29.13 -34.48 -2.18
CA VAL A 106 28.11 -35.33 -1.53
C VAL A 106 28.68 -36.34 -0.52
N GLY A 107 28.16 -36.35 0.71
CA GLY A 107 28.48 -37.38 1.70
C GLY A 107 29.87 -37.30 2.33
N ASN A 108 30.66 -36.25 2.08
CA ASN A 108 31.96 -36.09 2.73
C ASN A 108 31.78 -35.80 4.22
N ARG A 109 32.71 -36.34 5.01
CA ARG A 109 32.81 -36.18 6.45
C ARG A 109 34.03 -35.30 6.72
N TYR A 110 33.88 -34.26 7.53
CA TYR A 110 35.02 -33.42 7.91
C TYR A 110 34.93 -32.92 9.35
N SER A 111 36.08 -32.94 10.04
CA SER A 111 36.17 -32.56 11.45
C SER A 111 37.62 -32.30 11.88
N GLY A 112 37.91 -31.08 12.31
CA GLY A 112 39.21 -30.68 12.86
C GLY A 112 39.23 -29.19 13.16
N THR A 113 40.24 -28.71 13.89
CA THR A 113 40.47 -27.27 14.09
C THR A 113 41.10 -26.58 12.88
N GLY A 114 41.75 -27.34 12.00
CA GLY A 114 42.46 -26.83 10.82
C GLY A 114 41.73 -27.00 9.47
N ALA A 115 40.61 -27.73 9.45
CA ALA A 115 39.76 -27.97 8.29
C ALA A 115 38.27 -28.04 8.70
N SER A 116 37.77 -26.93 9.26
CA SER A 116 36.45 -26.87 9.92
C SER A 116 35.27 -26.51 8.99
N SER A 117 35.53 -26.20 7.72
CA SER A 117 34.53 -25.71 6.77
C SER A 117 34.87 -26.11 5.34
N ILE A 118 33.87 -25.99 4.45
CA ILE A 118 34.04 -26.04 3.01
C ILE A 118 34.02 -24.59 2.51
N ASN A 119 34.95 -24.24 1.60
CA ASN A 119 34.89 -22.99 0.85
C ASN A 119 34.51 -23.28 -0.60
N ASP A 120 33.70 -22.38 -1.16
CA ASP A 120 33.26 -22.46 -2.54
C ASP A 120 33.12 -21.05 -3.12
N SER A 121 34.02 -20.77 -4.06
CA SER A 121 34.04 -19.55 -4.88
C SER A 121 33.50 -19.81 -6.29
N GLY A 122 33.18 -21.07 -6.62
CA GLY A 122 32.74 -21.52 -7.93
C GLY A 122 31.27 -21.21 -8.24
N THR A 123 30.81 -21.72 -9.37
CA THR A 123 29.44 -21.53 -9.89
C THR A 123 28.76 -22.89 -10.07
N GLY A 124 27.45 -22.94 -9.87
CA GLY A 124 26.67 -24.18 -10.08
C GLY A 124 27.02 -25.36 -9.16
N THR A 125 27.86 -25.19 -8.14
CA THR A 125 28.24 -26.25 -7.21
C THR A 125 27.02 -26.86 -6.53
N ILE A 126 26.86 -28.18 -6.65
CA ILE A 126 25.73 -28.92 -6.05
C ILE A 126 26.16 -29.52 -4.71
N TYR A 127 25.32 -29.36 -3.69
CA TYR A 127 25.54 -29.88 -2.34
C TYR A 127 24.55 -30.99 -2.00
N GLY A 128 25.03 -32.23 -2.03
CA GLY A 128 24.39 -33.34 -1.31
C GLY A 128 24.69 -33.28 0.19
N SER A 129 24.11 -34.19 0.97
CA SER A 129 24.25 -34.22 2.44
C SER A 129 25.72 -34.33 2.89
N GLN A 130 26.30 -33.26 3.44
CA GLN A 130 27.63 -33.31 4.07
C GLN A 130 27.51 -33.63 5.56
N LEU A 131 28.50 -34.33 6.13
CA LEU A 131 28.59 -34.60 7.56
C LEU A 131 29.54 -33.61 8.25
N TYR A 132 29.00 -32.45 8.62
CA TYR A 132 29.56 -31.57 9.64
C TYR A 132 28.86 -31.75 10.99
N GLY A 133 29.39 -31.13 12.05
CA GLY A 133 28.83 -31.13 13.41
C GLY A 133 27.53 -30.34 13.57
N SER A 134 26.45 -30.81 12.94
CA SER A 134 25.03 -30.57 13.24
C SER A 134 24.62 -29.17 13.76
N ASN A 135 24.06 -28.30 12.89
CA ASN A 135 23.17 -27.20 13.32
C ASN A 135 22.32 -26.52 12.21
N LEU A 136 22.41 -26.93 10.93
CA LEU A 136 21.53 -26.46 9.84
C LEU A 136 21.29 -27.58 8.82
N ILE A 137 20.04 -27.74 8.34
CA ILE A 137 19.62 -28.59 7.19
C ILE A 137 18.44 -27.86 6.51
N LEU A 138 18.22 -28.12 5.22
CA LEU A 138 17.06 -27.68 4.42
C LEU A 138 16.48 -28.89 3.67
N LYS A 139 15.20 -28.85 3.25
CA LYS A 139 14.55 -29.97 2.54
C LYS A 139 13.94 -29.54 1.19
N PRO A 140 14.03 -30.36 0.11
CA PRO A 140 13.47 -30.05 -1.21
C PRO A 140 11.93 -29.88 -1.30
N LEU A 141 11.20 -30.00 -0.19
CA LEU A 141 9.73 -29.88 -0.13
C LEU A 141 9.28 -28.63 0.66
N GLY A 142 10.08 -27.57 0.67
CA GLY A 142 9.66 -26.20 0.98
C GLY A 142 9.76 -25.73 2.44
N ASN A 143 9.88 -26.63 3.41
CA ASN A 143 10.02 -26.25 4.82
C ASN A 143 11.45 -25.72 5.14
N VAL A 144 11.56 -24.64 5.94
CA VAL A 144 12.84 -24.00 6.30
C VAL A 144 13.15 -24.14 7.80
N GLY A 145 14.36 -24.63 8.10
CA GLY A 145 14.88 -24.83 9.46
C GLY A 145 16.14 -24.01 9.66
N ILE A 146 16.20 -23.24 10.74
CA ILE A 146 17.41 -22.54 11.22
C ILE A 146 17.42 -22.69 12.74
N GLY A 147 18.52 -23.23 13.29
CA GLY A 147 18.68 -23.52 14.72
C GLY A 147 18.60 -25.00 15.18
N THR A 148 17.85 -25.95 14.59
CA THR A 148 16.78 -25.86 13.59
C THR A 148 17.25 -26.33 12.22
N THR A 149 16.87 -27.55 11.81
CA THR A 149 17.44 -28.27 10.66
C THR A 149 16.38 -29.10 9.90
N GLY A 150 15.46 -29.77 10.60
CA GLY A 150 14.51 -30.72 10.02
C GLY A 150 13.06 -30.22 10.02
N PRO A 151 12.75 -29.08 9.39
CA PRO A 151 11.50 -28.34 9.59
C PRO A 151 10.26 -29.10 9.08
N VAL A 152 9.15 -28.95 9.80
CA VAL A 152 7.86 -29.60 9.55
C VAL A 152 6.75 -28.64 9.11
N SER A 153 6.92 -27.34 9.37
CA SER A 153 6.17 -26.24 8.75
C SER A 153 7.11 -25.38 7.87
N LEU A 154 6.55 -24.48 7.05
CA LEU A 154 7.33 -23.55 6.21
C LEU A 154 8.40 -22.79 7.00
N LEU A 155 8.11 -22.44 8.26
CA LEU A 155 9.02 -21.80 9.21
C LEU A 155 8.71 -22.25 10.65
N GLU A 156 9.69 -22.09 11.55
CA GLU A 156 9.64 -22.41 12.99
C GLU A 156 10.53 -21.40 13.76
N LEU A 157 11.81 -21.76 13.94
CA LEU A 157 13.03 -20.93 13.87
C LEU A 157 13.65 -20.24 15.10
N TYR A 158 14.97 -20.11 14.96
CA TYR A 158 15.98 -19.68 15.93
C TYR A 158 17.27 -19.33 15.13
N LYS A 159 18.20 -18.44 15.52
CA LYS A 159 18.20 -17.25 16.38
C LYS A 159 19.60 -16.62 16.22
N THR A 160 19.71 -15.30 16.13
CA THR A 160 21.00 -14.60 16.30
C THR A 160 20.91 -13.36 17.19
N ASN A 161 20.11 -12.35 16.83
CA ASN A 161 20.16 -11.04 17.49
C ASN A 161 19.49 -11.05 18.88
N ALA A 162 20.32 -11.14 19.93
CA ALA A 162 19.97 -11.18 21.36
C ALA A 162 19.16 -12.39 21.87
N SER A 163 17.86 -12.51 21.60
CA SER A 163 16.97 -13.51 22.24
C SER A 163 16.30 -14.50 21.26
N PRO A 164 15.98 -15.75 21.67
CA PRO A 164 15.12 -16.65 20.91
C PRO A 164 13.63 -16.27 21.03
N ILE A 165 12.89 -16.34 19.93
CA ILE A 165 11.45 -16.02 19.86
C ILE A 165 10.64 -17.01 20.70
N LEU A 166 10.96 -18.31 20.59
CA LEU A 166 10.56 -19.33 21.55
C LEU A 166 11.82 -19.79 22.31
N THR A 167 11.84 -19.58 23.62
CA THR A 167 12.91 -20.12 24.48
C THR A 167 12.32 -21.16 25.43
N ILE A 168 12.83 -22.40 25.39
CA ILE A 168 12.54 -23.42 26.40
C ILE A 168 13.82 -23.63 27.21
N THR A 169 13.85 -23.16 28.46
CA THR A 169 15.00 -23.36 29.36
C THR A 169 14.67 -24.38 30.44
N SER A 170 15.50 -25.42 30.56
CA SER A 170 15.52 -26.28 31.75
C SER A 170 16.23 -25.57 32.92
N ALA A 171 16.00 -26.05 34.14
CA ALA A 171 16.74 -25.61 35.31
C ALA A 171 18.18 -26.16 35.27
N THR A 172 19.14 -25.35 34.81
CA THR A 172 20.57 -25.72 34.72
C THR A 172 21.34 -25.43 36.02
N SER A 173 20.72 -24.75 36.98
CA SER A 173 21.27 -24.47 38.31
C SER A 173 20.16 -24.07 39.28
N THR A 174 20.50 -23.83 40.56
CA THR A 174 19.64 -23.19 41.56
C THR A 174 19.34 -21.70 41.28
N THR A 175 19.76 -21.17 40.12
CA THR A 175 19.70 -19.75 39.76
C THR A 175 18.64 -19.44 38.69
N TYR A 176 18.16 -20.46 37.97
CA TYR A 176 17.24 -20.27 36.83
C TYR A 176 16.05 -21.23 36.91
N SER A 177 14.85 -20.67 36.86
CA SER A 177 13.61 -21.47 36.84
C SER A 177 13.40 -22.16 35.49
N PRO A 178 12.85 -23.39 35.45
CA PRO A 178 12.43 -24.03 34.23
C PRO A 178 11.21 -23.30 33.65
N GLN A 179 11.29 -22.88 32.39
CA GLN A 179 10.30 -22.02 31.77
C GLN A 179 10.25 -22.15 30.24
N ILE A 180 9.06 -21.91 29.69
CA ILE A 180 8.79 -21.65 28.28
C ILE A 180 8.49 -20.15 28.18
N ALA A 181 9.38 -19.40 27.52
CA ALA A 181 9.25 -17.98 27.29
C ALA A 181 8.95 -17.70 25.80
N PHE A 182 7.76 -17.19 25.54
CA PHE A 182 7.34 -16.63 24.26
C PHE A 182 7.74 -15.16 24.23
N ARG A 183 8.66 -14.79 23.33
CA ARG A 183 9.31 -13.46 23.27
C ARG A 183 9.00 -12.77 21.95
N THR A 184 8.47 -11.55 22.03
CA THR A 184 8.14 -10.75 20.84
C THR A 184 9.24 -9.72 20.55
N GLY A 185 9.77 -9.74 19.32
CA GLY A 185 10.73 -8.73 18.84
C GLY A 185 12.20 -8.99 19.17
N THR A 186 13.08 -8.12 18.63
CA THR A 186 14.54 -8.19 18.73
C THR A 186 15.08 -7.72 20.09
N THR A 187 14.45 -6.70 20.68
CA THR A 187 14.50 -6.41 22.11
C THR A 187 13.13 -6.76 22.70
N PRO A 188 13.02 -7.77 23.59
CA PRO A 188 11.73 -8.37 23.93
C PRO A 188 10.86 -7.44 24.79
N THR A 189 9.90 -6.77 24.16
CA THR A 189 8.98 -5.82 24.81
C THR A 189 7.81 -6.51 25.51
N THR A 190 7.39 -7.69 25.03
CA THR A 190 6.53 -8.60 25.80
C THR A 190 7.19 -9.98 25.92
N ASN A 191 7.10 -10.55 27.12
CA ASN A 191 7.57 -11.90 27.43
C ASN A 191 6.42 -12.62 28.13
N PHE A 192 5.70 -13.51 27.43
CA PHE A 192 4.78 -14.42 28.12
C PHE A 192 5.56 -15.66 28.54
N THR A 193 5.68 -15.86 29.85
CA THR A 193 6.51 -16.92 30.42
C THR A 193 5.66 -17.83 31.29
N LEU A 194 5.63 -19.11 30.91
CA LEU A 194 5.04 -20.21 31.66
C LEU A 194 6.19 -21.01 32.31
N GLY A 195 6.21 -21.13 33.64
CA GLY A 195 7.28 -21.86 34.32
C GLY A 195 7.01 -22.14 35.80
N VAL A 196 7.87 -22.95 36.42
CA VAL A 196 7.78 -23.26 37.85
C VAL A 196 8.87 -22.51 38.59
N ASP A 197 8.50 -21.60 39.49
CA ASP A 197 9.45 -20.83 40.29
C ASP A 197 10.19 -21.76 41.27
N ILE A 198 11.47 -22.01 41.02
CA ILE A 198 12.29 -22.94 41.83
C ILE A 198 12.49 -22.48 43.28
N SER A 199 12.25 -21.19 43.59
CA SER A 199 12.36 -20.67 44.95
C SER A 199 11.11 -20.92 45.81
N THR A 200 9.95 -21.13 45.18
CA THR A 200 8.67 -21.31 45.88
C THR A 200 7.91 -22.59 45.50
N GLY A 201 8.34 -23.32 44.47
CA GLY A 201 7.66 -24.50 43.93
C GLY A 201 6.37 -24.19 43.16
N LYS A 202 6.08 -22.92 42.86
CA LYS A 202 4.79 -22.47 42.31
C LYS A 202 4.82 -22.41 40.79
N LEU A 203 3.79 -22.94 40.15
CA LEU A 203 3.57 -22.77 38.70
C LEU A 203 3.08 -21.35 38.44
N LYS A 204 3.67 -20.65 37.46
CA LYS A 204 3.36 -19.25 37.16
C LYS A 204 3.18 -19.01 35.67
N ILE A 205 2.27 -18.09 35.34
CA ILE A 205 2.07 -17.53 34.01
C ILE A 205 2.19 -16.01 34.15
N VAL A 206 3.27 -15.43 33.64
CA VAL A 206 3.64 -14.02 33.90
C VAL A 206 4.02 -13.27 32.62
N PRO A 207 3.75 -11.95 32.54
CA PRO A 207 4.21 -11.08 31.46
C PRO A 207 5.66 -10.58 31.71
N SER A 208 6.56 -11.49 32.13
CA SER A 208 7.91 -11.18 32.62
C SER A 208 8.91 -12.25 32.20
N SER A 209 10.18 -11.88 32.01
CA SER A 209 11.29 -12.82 31.81
C SER A 209 11.87 -13.40 33.12
N ASP A 210 11.51 -12.82 34.27
CA ASP A 210 11.68 -13.41 35.60
C ASP A 210 10.32 -13.81 36.18
N ILE A 211 10.19 -15.09 36.52
CA ILE A 211 8.99 -15.62 37.16
C ILE A 211 9.07 -15.63 38.70
N SER A 212 10.23 -15.43 39.31
CA SER A 212 10.36 -15.47 40.77
C SER A 212 9.64 -14.30 41.43
N THR A 213 9.83 -13.08 40.93
CA THR A 213 9.24 -11.85 41.51
C THR A 213 7.86 -11.46 40.93
N SER A 214 7.51 -11.91 39.72
CA SER A 214 6.34 -11.38 39.00
C SER A 214 4.98 -11.89 39.50
N THR A 215 4.01 -10.98 39.62
CA THR A 215 2.66 -11.18 40.18
C THR A 215 1.59 -11.48 39.11
N GLY A 216 1.87 -12.43 38.22
CA GLY A 216 0.92 -12.88 37.19
C GLY A 216 -0.17 -13.81 37.74
N ILE A 217 -0.49 -14.86 36.98
CA ILE A 217 -1.20 -16.03 37.53
C ILE A 217 -0.16 -16.88 38.28
N THR A 218 -0.43 -17.22 39.53
CA THR A 218 0.41 -18.09 40.37
C THR A 218 -0.44 -19.22 40.93
N ILE A 219 -0.03 -20.47 40.74
CA ILE A 219 -0.69 -21.65 41.30
C ILE A 219 0.27 -22.28 42.33
N ASP A 220 -0.19 -22.43 43.57
CA ASP A 220 0.61 -23.04 44.64
C ASP A 220 0.49 -24.58 44.69
N SER A 221 1.30 -25.19 45.55
CA SER A 221 1.33 -26.65 45.76
C SER A 221 0.08 -27.22 46.44
N SER A 222 -0.85 -26.37 46.90
CA SER A 222 -2.18 -26.77 47.39
C SER A 222 -3.26 -26.62 46.31
N GLY A 223 -2.92 -26.11 45.12
CA GLY A 223 -3.85 -25.82 44.03
C GLY A 223 -4.55 -24.47 44.14
N ASN A 224 -4.13 -23.57 45.05
CA ASN A 224 -4.70 -22.23 45.14
C ASN A 224 -4.22 -21.36 43.98
N VAL A 225 -5.15 -20.67 43.30
CA VAL A 225 -4.88 -19.79 42.16
C VAL A 225 -4.85 -18.33 42.63
N GLY A 226 -3.67 -17.71 42.54
CA GLY A 226 -3.46 -16.28 42.65
C GLY A 226 -3.53 -15.60 41.28
N ILE A 227 -4.24 -14.48 41.17
CA ILE A 227 -4.20 -13.59 39.99
C ILE A 227 -3.83 -12.20 40.48
N GLY A 228 -2.68 -11.66 40.07
CA GLY A 228 -2.16 -10.41 40.64
C GLY A 228 -1.44 -10.60 41.98
N THR A 229 -1.15 -11.84 42.39
CA THR A 229 -0.48 -12.17 43.67
C THR A 229 0.35 -13.44 43.54
N THR A 230 1.50 -13.49 44.24
CA THR A 230 2.37 -14.68 44.37
C THR A 230 2.03 -15.52 45.61
N THR A 231 1.16 -15.03 46.50
CA THR A 231 0.74 -15.70 47.73
C THR A 231 -0.79 -15.78 47.80
N PRO A 232 -1.43 -16.65 47.00
CA PRO A 232 -2.83 -16.97 47.22
C PRO A 232 -3.00 -17.64 48.60
N GLY A 233 -4.03 -17.21 49.34
CA GLY A 233 -4.37 -17.78 50.66
C GLY A 233 -5.61 -18.68 50.63
N THR A 234 -6.32 -18.70 49.50
CA THR A 234 -7.53 -19.45 49.23
C THR A 234 -7.58 -19.86 47.76
N ILE A 235 -8.45 -20.83 47.42
CA ILE A 235 -8.57 -21.49 46.11
C ILE A 235 -8.56 -20.51 44.93
N LEU A 236 -9.20 -19.35 45.07
CA LEU A 236 -9.00 -18.19 44.19
C LEU A 236 -8.73 -16.94 45.03
N THR A 237 -7.54 -16.37 44.88
CA THR A 237 -7.14 -15.10 45.48
C THR A 237 -6.82 -14.10 44.37
N ILE A 238 -7.51 -12.97 44.33
CA ILE A 238 -7.20 -11.87 43.39
C ILE A 238 -6.47 -10.77 44.17
N GLY A 239 -5.43 -10.20 43.56
CA GLY A 239 -4.59 -9.15 44.14
C GLY A 239 -5.26 -7.78 44.11
N THR A 240 -4.50 -6.73 43.83
CA THR A 240 -5.00 -5.33 43.78
C THR A 240 -5.84 -5.01 42.51
N GLY A 241 -6.45 -6.02 41.89
CA GLY A 241 -7.27 -5.89 40.68
C GLY A 241 -8.77 -6.01 40.96
N GLN A 242 -9.59 -5.51 40.04
CA GLN A 242 -11.05 -5.64 40.11
C GLN A 242 -11.54 -6.92 39.40
N ILE A 243 -12.66 -7.48 39.87
CA ILE A 243 -13.36 -8.57 39.18
C ILE A 243 -14.45 -7.94 38.31
N SER A 244 -14.22 -7.89 36.99
CA SER A 244 -15.24 -7.47 36.02
C SER A 244 -16.06 -8.68 35.58
N VAL A 245 -17.39 -8.56 35.63
CA VAL A 245 -18.35 -9.58 35.17
C VAL A 245 -19.45 -8.90 34.34
N PRO A 246 -20.10 -9.60 33.38
CA PRO A 246 -21.23 -9.05 32.64
C PRO A 246 -22.40 -8.64 33.53
N LEU A 247 -23.26 -7.76 32.99
CA LEU A 247 -24.60 -7.53 33.54
C LEU A 247 -25.37 -8.87 33.64
N GLY A 248 -26.25 -8.98 34.61
CA GLY A 248 -26.98 -10.21 34.91
C GLY A 248 -28.47 -9.98 35.08
N SER A 249 -29.19 -11.02 35.50
CA SER A 249 -30.63 -10.93 35.78
C SER A 249 -30.96 -11.63 37.09
N ALA A 250 -32.17 -11.41 37.61
CA ALA A 250 -32.64 -12.13 38.79
C ALA A 250 -32.70 -13.66 38.59
N ALA A 251 -32.91 -14.13 37.35
CA ALA A 251 -32.94 -15.55 37.00
C ALA A 251 -31.54 -16.16 36.77
N ALA A 252 -30.56 -15.33 36.42
CA ALA A 252 -29.17 -15.69 36.18
C ALA A 252 -28.24 -14.56 36.66
N PRO A 253 -27.97 -14.46 37.97
CA PRO A 253 -27.11 -13.44 38.54
C PRO A 253 -25.62 -13.67 38.22
N SER A 254 -24.89 -12.58 37.96
CA SER A 254 -23.48 -12.59 37.55
C SER A 254 -22.55 -13.25 38.57
N TYR A 255 -22.88 -13.15 39.85
CA TYR A 255 -22.28 -13.93 40.94
C TYR A 255 -23.34 -14.86 41.53
N SER A 256 -23.33 -16.12 41.12
CA SER A 256 -24.25 -17.18 41.57
C SER A 256 -23.53 -18.29 42.34
N PHE A 257 -24.29 -19.19 42.99
CA PHE A 257 -23.73 -20.29 43.77
C PHE A 257 -23.81 -21.62 43.00
N SER A 258 -22.77 -22.46 43.12
CA SER A 258 -22.78 -23.80 42.52
C SER A 258 -23.91 -24.64 43.12
N GLY A 259 -24.81 -25.11 42.27
CA GLY A 259 -26.04 -25.82 42.67
C GLY A 259 -27.28 -24.94 42.85
N ASP A 260 -27.14 -23.62 42.96
CA ASP A 260 -28.26 -22.66 42.91
C ASP A 260 -27.89 -21.44 42.05
N LEU A 261 -28.02 -21.63 40.73
CA LEU A 261 -27.67 -20.63 39.71
C LEU A 261 -28.64 -19.45 39.63
N ASN A 262 -29.72 -19.43 40.42
CA ASN A 262 -30.74 -18.37 40.44
C ASN A 262 -30.80 -17.59 41.77
N THR A 263 -29.84 -17.85 42.66
CA THR A 263 -29.56 -17.09 43.87
C THR A 263 -28.20 -16.43 43.73
N GLY A 264 -28.10 -15.12 43.98
CA GLY A 264 -26.86 -14.40 43.76
C GLY A 264 -26.95 -12.87 43.71
N ILE A 265 -25.84 -12.26 43.30
CA ILE A 265 -25.66 -10.80 43.14
C ILE A 265 -25.46 -10.49 41.65
N PHE A 266 -26.10 -9.43 41.16
CA PHE A 266 -26.04 -9.02 39.77
C PHE A 266 -26.17 -7.51 39.61
N SER A 267 -25.89 -7.02 38.41
CA SER A 267 -26.22 -5.66 38.00
C SER A 267 -27.27 -5.73 36.87
N PRO A 268 -28.49 -5.17 37.06
CA PRO A 268 -29.51 -5.13 36.02
C PRO A 268 -29.28 -4.03 34.96
N GLY A 269 -28.32 -3.12 35.18
CA GLY A 269 -28.02 -1.98 34.31
C GLY A 269 -26.94 -1.08 34.91
N ALA A 270 -26.43 -0.13 34.14
CA ALA A 270 -25.37 0.79 34.59
C ALA A 270 -25.66 1.42 35.96
N ASP A 271 -24.63 1.48 36.80
CA ASP A 271 -24.67 2.05 38.16
C ASP A 271 -25.75 1.48 39.11
N THR A 272 -26.24 0.26 38.86
CA THR A 272 -27.20 -0.44 39.73
C THR A 272 -26.65 -1.78 40.24
N LEU A 273 -27.02 -2.14 41.48
CA LEU A 273 -26.66 -3.41 42.12
C LEU A 273 -27.91 -4.09 42.66
N ALA A 274 -28.09 -5.39 42.39
CA ALA A 274 -29.27 -6.15 42.80
C ALA A 274 -28.93 -7.53 43.35
N PHE A 275 -29.84 -8.04 44.18
CA PHE A 275 -29.74 -9.32 44.89
C PHE A 275 -30.94 -10.18 44.54
N SER A 276 -30.71 -11.47 44.25
CA SER A 276 -31.76 -12.43 43.88
C SER A 276 -31.71 -13.69 44.73
N THR A 277 -32.88 -14.28 44.97
CA THR A 277 -33.02 -15.66 45.48
C THR A 277 -34.25 -16.31 44.85
N GLY A 278 -34.15 -17.56 44.41
CA GLY A 278 -35.27 -18.26 43.76
C GLY A 278 -35.64 -17.66 42.39
N GLY A 279 -34.67 -17.08 41.66
CA GLY A 279 -34.89 -16.44 40.36
C GLY A 279 -35.55 -15.06 40.40
N LEU A 280 -35.78 -14.52 41.61
CA LEU A 280 -36.52 -13.28 41.84
C LEU A 280 -35.67 -12.24 42.56
N GLU A 281 -35.73 -11.00 42.10
CA GLU A 281 -35.07 -9.85 42.73
C GLU A 281 -35.68 -9.57 44.11
N ARG A 282 -34.81 -9.45 45.12
CA ARG A 282 -35.19 -9.25 46.52
C ARG A 282 -34.80 -7.87 47.04
N MET A 283 -33.73 -7.29 46.51
CA MET A 283 -33.22 -5.98 46.87
C MET A 283 -32.47 -5.37 45.68
N ARG A 284 -32.57 -4.05 45.52
CA ARG A 284 -31.84 -3.25 44.53
C ARG A 284 -31.28 -1.99 45.20
N ILE A 285 -30.13 -1.54 44.72
CA ILE A 285 -29.59 -0.20 44.94
C ILE A 285 -29.48 0.48 43.56
N ASP A 286 -29.99 1.70 43.43
CA ASP A 286 -29.92 2.48 42.19
C ASP A 286 -28.69 3.42 42.14
N SER A 287 -28.52 4.10 41.00
CA SER A 287 -27.42 5.04 40.75
C SER A 287 -27.45 6.31 41.61
N SER A 288 -28.57 6.59 42.27
CA SER A 288 -28.72 7.67 43.26
C SER A 288 -28.49 7.19 44.69
N GLY A 289 -28.21 5.89 44.90
CA GLY A 289 -28.03 5.27 46.21
C GLY A 289 -29.34 4.90 46.93
N ASN A 290 -30.49 4.97 46.26
CA ASN A 290 -31.77 4.56 46.83
C ASN A 290 -31.84 3.03 46.93
N VAL A 291 -32.43 2.51 48.01
CA VAL A 291 -32.56 1.08 48.27
C VAL A 291 -34.01 0.63 48.09
N GLY A 292 -34.27 -0.28 47.16
CA GLY A 292 -35.55 -0.98 47.04
C GLY A 292 -35.49 -2.39 47.65
N ILE A 293 -36.50 -2.79 48.43
CA ILE A 293 -36.67 -4.15 48.96
C ILE A 293 -37.98 -4.76 48.45
N LYS A 294 -37.88 -5.84 47.67
CA LYS A 294 -38.96 -6.45 46.84
C LYS A 294 -39.60 -5.48 45.82
N THR A 295 -38.87 -4.44 45.45
CA THR A 295 -39.30 -3.34 44.59
C THR A 295 -38.06 -2.69 43.96
N SER A 296 -38.23 -2.04 42.81
CA SER A 296 -37.25 -1.07 42.33
C SER A 296 -37.60 0.27 42.99
N PRO A 297 -36.64 0.97 43.63
CA PRO A 297 -36.96 2.17 44.40
C PRO A 297 -37.55 3.26 43.49
N GLU A 298 -38.63 3.90 43.93
CA GLU A 298 -39.20 5.05 43.23
C GLU A 298 -38.29 6.28 43.40
N SER A 299 -38.25 7.14 42.37
CA SER A 299 -37.33 8.27 42.30
C SER A 299 -37.52 9.24 43.47
N GLY A 300 -36.48 9.38 44.30
CA GLY A 300 -36.49 10.21 45.51
C GLY A 300 -36.79 9.47 46.82
N ILE A 301 -37.08 8.16 46.79
CA ILE A 301 -37.30 7.36 48.00
C ILE A 301 -36.02 6.58 48.37
N THR A 302 -35.27 7.09 49.36
CA THR A 302 -33.98 6.49 49.78
C THR A 302 -34.08 5.05 50.30
N LEU A 303 -35.24 4.64 50.83
CA LEU A 303 -35.53 3.26 51.22
C LEU A 303 -37.00 2.93 50.93
N ASP A 304 -37.26 2.27 49.81
CA ASP A 304 -38.56 1.72 49.41
C ASP A 304 -38.66 0.24 49.84
N VAL A 305 -39.75 -0.14 50.50
CA VAL A 305 -39.95 -1.49 51.08
C VAL A 305 -41.34 -2.01 50.78
N LYS A 306 -41.44 -2.93 49.83
CA LYS A 306 -42.71 -3.58 49.46
C LYS A 306 -43.06 -4.71 50.42
N GLY A 307 -43.46 -4.33 51.63
CA GLY A 307 -43.88 -5.22 52.71
C GLY A 307 -43.84 -4.54 54.08
N THR A 308 -44.08 -5.31 55.14
CA THR A 308 -44.10 -4.79 56.52
C THR A 308 -42.69 -4.47 57.04
N LEU A 309 -42.39 -3.18 57.26
CA LEU A 309 -41.15 -2.72 57.88
C LEU A 309 -41.29 -2.65 59.41
N GLN A 310 -40.63 -3.54 60.15
CA GLN A 310 -40.61 -3.53 61.61
C GLN A 310 -39.44 -2.70 62.17
N LEU A 311 -39.71 -1.44 62.53
CA LEU A 311 -38.74 -0.56 63.18
C LEU A 311 -38.60 -0.89 64.68
N ARG A 312 -37.72 -1.85 65.02
CA ARG A 312 -37.37 -2.16 66.42
C ARG A 312 -36.59 -0.99 67.03
N ARG A 313 -37.21 -0.29 67.99
CA ARG A 313 -36.59 0.78 68.79
C ARG A 313 -35.25 0.32 69.38
N ILE A 314 -34.17 0.98 69.00
CA ILE A 314 -32.89 0.92 69.72
C ILE A 314 -33.06 1.77 70.98
N SER A 315 -32.98 1.16 72.15
CA SER A 315 -33.16 1.81 73.45
C SER A 315 -31.94 1.66 74.34
N ASP A 316 -30.76 1.89 73.76
CA ASP A 316 -29.50 1.86 74.49
C ASP A 316 -29.23 3.23 75.14
N THR A 317 -28.99 3.18 76.45
CA THR A 317 -28.97 4.29 77.40
C THR A 317 -27.88 5.34 77.11
N LEU A 318 -28.20 6.64 77.22
CA LEU A 318 -27.29 7.66 77.80
C LEU A 318 -27.96 9.02 78.08
N GLY A 319 -27.79 9.54 79.31
CA GLY A 319 -27.62 10.98 79.62
C GLY A 319 -28.82 11.96 79.51
N PRO A 320 -29.19 12.70 80.59
CA PRO A 320 -30.07 13.87 80.48
C PRO A 320 -29.28 15.09 79.96
N GLY A 321 -29.01 15.15 78.65
CA GLY A 321 -28.09 16.15 78.10
C GLY A 321 -28.18 16.46 76.60
N LEU A 322 -29.25 16.09 75.90
CA LEU A 322 -29.41 16.38 74.48
C LEU A 322 -30.51 17.43 74.21
N THR A 323 -30.10 18.70 74.11
CA THR A 323 -30.98 19.82 73.77
C THR A 323 -30.92 20.16 72.29
N THR A 324 -32.08 20.17 71.62
CA THR A 324 -32.38 20.78 70.31
C THR A 324 -31.65 20.23 69.06
N ASN A 325 -32.39 20.19 67.95
CA ASN A 325 -31.89 20.11 66.56
C ASN A 325 -31.19 18.80 66.12
N SER A 326 -31.86 17.65 66.28
CA SER A 326 -31.65 16.48 65.42
C SER A 326 -32.96 15.71 65.21
N ASN A 327 -33.43 15.64 63.96
CA ASN A 327 -34.65 14.95 63.57
C ASN A 327 -34.44 13.43 63.52
N ILE A 328 -34.52 12.77 64.67
CA ILE A 328 -34.64 11.31 64.73
C ILE A 328 -36.15 10.98 64.72
N LEU A 329 -36.59 10.23 63.70
CA LEU A 329 -37.99 9.94 63.36
C LEU A 329 -38.81 11.15 62.85
N ALA A 330 -38.41 11.71 61.71
CA ALA A 330 -39.37 12.33 60.79
C ALA A 330 -40.16 11.22 60.06
N LEU A 331 -41.26 10.74 60.66
CA LEU A 331 -42.03 9.59 60.17
C LEU A 331 -43.03 10.01 59.05
N GLN A 332 -42.50 10.69 58.03
CA GLN A 332 -43.24 11.18 56.87
C GLN A 332 -43.40 10.06 55.83
N GLY A 333 -44.38 9.18 56.03
CA GLY A 333 -44.61 8.06 55.10
C GLY A 333 -45.44 6.88 55.65
N ALA A 334 -46.13 7.02 56.78
CA ALA A 334 -47.03 5.98 57.28
C ALA A 334 -48.29 5.87 56.40
N TYR A 335 -48.20 5.09 55.31
CA TYR A 335 -49.36 4.68 54.52
C TYR A 335 -50.23 3.73 55.36
N TYR A 336 -51.35 4.25 55.87
CA TYR A 336 -52.31 3.47 56.65
C TYR A 336 -53.25 2.70 55.73
N ASP A 337 -53.19 1.36 55.77
CA ASP A 337 -54.31 0.53 55.34
C ASP A 337 -55.48 0.68 56.34
N SER A 338 -56.70 0.58 55.83
CA SER A 338 -57.91 1.16 56.43
C SER A 338 -58.78 0.17 57.22
N THR A 339 -58.29 -1.04 57.47
CA THR A 339 -59.10 -2.19 57.91
C THR A 339 -59.28 -2.33 59.43
N GLU A 340 -58.36 -1.84 60.27
CA GLU A 340 -58.53 -1.84 61.74
C GLU A 340 -58.21 -0.47 62.37
N GLY A 341 -59.14 0.04 63.18
CA GLY A 341 -59.17 1.45 63.61
C GLY A 341 -58.21 1.80 64.74
N ALA A 342 -57.03 2.32 64.41
CA ALA A 342 -56.07 2.89 65.36
C ALA A 342 -56.04 4.43 65.29
N THR A 343 -56.63 5.13 66.26
CA THR A 343 -56.60 6.61 66.35
C THR A 343 -55.23 7.12 66.82
N LEU A 344 -54.55 7.93 65.99
CA LEU A 344 -53.36 8.66 66.40
C LEU A 344 -53.74 9.86 67.30
N ALA A 345 -54.00 9.58 68.58
CA ALA A 345 -54.46 10.58 69.54
C ALA A 345 -53.34 11.55 69.94
N VAL A 346 -53.26 12.69 69.25
CA VAL A 346 -52.46 13.85 69.70
C VAL A 346 -53.23 14.55 70.83
N TRP A 347 -52.79 14.37 72.08
CA TRP A 347 -53.52 14.89 73.24
C TRP A 347 -53.41 16.41 73.37
N TRP A 348 -54.45 17.02 73.97
CA TRP A 348 -54.63 18.43 74.36
C TRP A 348 -55.18 19.43 73.30
N ASN A 349 -56.47 19.71 73.43
CA ASN A 349 -57.14 21.02 73.20
C ASN A 349 -57.26 21.64 71.79
N ILE A 350 -57.09 20.89 70.68
CA ILE A 350 -57.50 21.39 69.35
C ILE A 350 -58.48 20.43 68.68
N GLN A 351 -59.79 20.75 68.70
CA GLN A 351 -60.84 19.93 68.06
C GLN A 351 -61.09 20.25 66.57
N ASN A 352 -60.56 21.36 66.05
CA ASN A 352 -60.95 21.91 64.74
C ASN A 352 -59.85 21.84 63.65
N ILE A 353 -58.78 21.07 63.89
CA ILE A 353 -57.80 20.73 62.85
C ILE A 353 -58.17 19.36 62.27
N VAL A 354 -58.49 19.33 60.98
CA VAL A 354 -58.71 18.08 60.23
C VAL A 354 -57.66 17.99 59.14
N MET A 355 -56.89 16.90 59.16
CA MET A 355 -56.05 16.44 58.06
C MET A 355 -56.77 15.26 57.40
N SER A 356 -57.26 15.44 56.18
CA SER A 356 -58.02 14.41 55.46
C SER A 356 -57.10 13.57 54.57
N THR A 357 -57.33 12.25 54.54
CA THR A 357 -56.53 11.27 53.78
C THR A 357 -57.22 10.75 52.52
N THR A 358 -58.37 11.31 52.13
CA THR A 358 -59.08 10.96 50.87
C THR A 358 -59.84 12.15 50.27
N PRO A 359 -59.98 12.24 48.93
CA PRO A 359 -58.97 12.04 47.91
C PRO A 359 -58.16 13.32 47.62
N THR A 360 -58.38 14.39 48.39
CA THR A 360 -57.61 15.64 48.37
C THR A 360 -56.91 15.77 49.72
N TYR A 361 -55.58 15.71 49.76
CA TYR A 361 -54.85 15.88 51.01
C TYR A 361 -54.97 17.34 51.40
N ARG A 362 -55.62 17.64 52.53
CA ARG A 362 -55.79 19.02 52.96
C ARG A 362 -55.85 19.19 54.46
N LEU A 363 -55.21 20.26 54.92
CA LEU A 363 -55.27 20.77 56.28
C LEU A 363 -56.37 21.83 56.33
N SER A 364 -57.47 21.56 57.03
CA SER A 364 -58.57 22.52 57.18
C SER A 364 -58.76 22.96 58.63
N PHE A 365 -58.95 24.27 58.81
CA PHE A 365 -59.36 24.93 60.04
C PHE A 365 -60.83 25.30 59.92
N LYS A 366 -61.65 24.70 60.79
CA LYS A 366 -63.11 24.84 60.77
C LYS A 366 -63.62 25.77 61.87
N ASP A 367 -64.70 26.50 61.60
CA ASP A 367 -65.44 27.22 62.65
C ASP A 367 -66.23 26.26 63.55
N THR A 368 -66.85 26.80 64.61
CA THR A 368 -67.66 26.04 65.59
C THR A 368 -68.86 25.33 64.98
N ASN A 369 -69.22 25.67 63.73
CA ASN A 369 -70.35 25.10 63.01
C ASN A 369 -69.88 24.14 61.90
N GLY A 370 -68.58 23.80 61.86
CA GLY A 370 -67.97 22.86 60.92
C GLY A 370 -67.56 23.44 59.56
N ASN A 371 -67.81 24.73 59.31
CA ASN A 371 -67.49 25.37 58.03
C ASN A 371 -66.00 25.66 57.93
N GLU A 372 -65.41 25.37 56.78
CA GLU A 372 -63.99 25.57 56.53
C GLU A 372 -63.71 27.06 56.30
N ARG A 373 -62.85 27.65 57.15
CA ARG A 373 -62.50 29.08 57.10
C ARG A 373 -61.10 29.33 56.56
N LEU A 374 -60.18 28.39 56.82
CA LEU A 374 -58.90 28.28 56.14
C LEU A 374 -58.70 26.83 55.72
N VAL A 375 -58.27 26.61 54.48
CA VAL A 375 -57.92 25.31 53.90
C VAL A 375 -56.53 25.44 53.28
N ILE A 376 -55.67 24.43 53.43
CA ILE A 376 -54.44 24.28 52.66
C ILE A 376 -54.51 22.96 51.92
N LEU A 377 -54.47 22.99 50.59
CA LEU A 377 -54.49 21.80 49.73
C LEU A 377 -53.08 21.21 49.54
N ASP A 378 -53.03 19.98 49.03
CA ASP A 378 -51.84 19.22 48.59
C ASP A 378 -50.93 20.02 47.66
N ASN A 379 -51.52 20.73 46.70
CA ASN A 379 -50.81 21.61 45.77
C ASN A 379 -50.23 22.90 46.42
N GLY A 380 -50.35 23.06 47.73
CA GLY A 380 -49.89 24.23 48.48
C GLY A 380 -50.86 25.42 48.50
N ASN A 381 -52.02 25.32 47.82
CA ASN A 381 -52.98 26.42 47.76
C ASN A 381 -53.69 26.65 49.10
N VAL A 382 -53.48 27.84 49.67
CA VAL A 382 -54.14 28.32 50.89
C VAL A 382 -55.43 29.05 50.52
N GLY A 383 -56.58 28.43 50.78
CA GLY A 383 -57.89 29.04 50.67
C GLY A 383 -58.30 29.71 51.98
N ILE A 384 -58.71 30.98 51.94
CA ILE A 384 -59.32 31.70 53.07
C ILE A 384 -60.72 32.15 52.67
N GLY A 385 -61.75 31.64 53.36
CA GLY A 385 -63.14 31.80 52.94
C GLY A 385 -63.56 31.01 51.69
N THR A 386 -62.63 30.27 51.08
CA THR A 386 -62.88 29.30 49.99
C THR A 386 -62.37 27.92 50.38
N THR A 387 -63.12 26.88 49.98
CA THR A 387 -62.76 25.47 50.15
C THR A 387 -62.02 24.89 48.93
N SER A 388 -61.99 25.63 47.83
CA SER A 388 -61.45 25.22 46.52
C SER A 388 -60.53 26.32 45.96
N PRO A 389 -59.41 26.62 46.63
CA PRO A 389 -58.49 27.68 46.20
C PRO A 389 -57.80 27.36 44.87
N LEU A 390 -57.93 28.25 43.89
CA LEU A 390 -57.33 28.10 42.56
C LEU A 390 -55.87 28.57 42.51
N TYR A 391 -55.42 29.33 43.51
CA TYR A 391 -54.09 29.93 43.58
C TYR A 391 -53.43 29.69 44.94
N THR A 392 -52.10 29.85 45.01
CA THR A 392 -51.28 29.54 46.19
C THR A 392 -51.73 30.27 47.47
N LEU A 393 -52.33 31.45 47.31
CA LEU A 393 -53.19 32.07 48.31
C LEU A 393 -54.43 32.62 47.59
N ASP A 394 -55.60 32.07 47.89
CA ASP A 394 -56.89 32.44 47.30
C ASP A 394 -57.86 32.86 48.43
N VAL A 395 -58.47 34.03 48.28
CA VAL A 395 -59.26 34.68 49.34
C VAL A 395 -60.61 35.06 48.78
N ASN A 396 -61.63 34.24 49.06
CA ASN A 396 -63.01 34.52 48.68
C ASN A 396 -63.63 35.52 49.66
N GLY A 397 -63.27 36.78 49.47
CA GLY A 397 -63.63 37.92 50.31
C GLY A 397 -62.68 39.09 50.08
N SER A 398 -62.91 40.21 50.76
CA SER A 398 -62.08 41.41 50.58
C SER A 398 -60.69 41.26 51.23
N LEU A 399 -59.67 40.88 50.44
CA LEU A 399 -58.27 40.91 50.87
C LEU A 399 -57.80 42.35 51.11
N ARG A 400 -57.93 42.82 52.35
CA ARG A 400 -57.58 44.20 52.74
C ARG A 400 -56.08 44.33 53.03
N LEU A 401 -55.28 44.45 51.98
CA LEU A 401 -53.97 45.09 52.08
C LEU A 401 -54.21 46.56 52.47
N ARG A 402 -53.87 46.93 53.71
CA ARG A 402 -54.06 48.32 54.19
C ARG A 402 -53.10 49.26 53.46
N PRO A 403 -53.57 50.41 52.94
CA PRO A 403 -52.68 51.51 52.60
C PRO A 403 -51.88 51.90 53.84
N ILE A 404 -50.56 51.88 53.70
CA ILE A 404 -49.59 52.41 54.65
C ILE A 404 -48.64 53.31 53.87
N SER A 405 -48.20 54.40 54.49
CA SER A 405 -47.06 55.17 54.00
C SER A 405 -45.86 54.24 53.83
N ALA A 406 -45.03 54.49 52.81
CA ALA A 406 -43.91 53.63 52.40
C ALA A 406 -43.20 52.97 53.59
N PRO A 407 -43.29 51.63 53.76
CA PRO A 407 -42.77 50.95 54.94
C PRO A 407 -41.25 51.06 55.01
N THR A 408 -40.72 51.13 56.24
CA THR A 408 -39.29 51.35 56.51
C THR A 408 -38.42 50.19 56.03
N ALA A 409 -37.89 50.32 54.82
CA ALA A 409 -36.70 49.65 54.30
C ALA A 409 -36.51 48.15 54.62
N THR A 410 -37.56 47.35 54.43
CA THR A 410 -37.49 45.88 54.60
C THR A 410 -37.64 45.18 53.26
N SER A 411 -36.60 44.47 52.80
CA SER A 411 -36.63 43.71 51.54
C SER A 411 -37.78 42.70 51.50
N GLY A 412 -38.43 42.60 50.34
CA GLY A 412 -39.52 41.64 50.10
C GLY A 412 -40.92 42.14 50.46
N VAL A 413 -41.06 43.35 51.02
CA VAL A 413 -42.39 43.96 51.22
C VAL A 413 -42.95 44.41 49.87
N ILE A 414 -44.19 43.98 49.58
CA ILE A 414 -45.02 44.43 48.45
C ILE A 414 -46.16 45.30 49.02
N TYR A 415 -46.44 46.45 48.40
CA TYR A 415 -47.57 47.32 48.73
C TYR A 415 -48.19 47.93 47.46
N TYR A 416 -49.42 48.43 47.57
CA TYR A 416 -50.09 49.15 46.48
C TYR A 416 -49.95 50.66 46.69
N ASP A 417 -49.35 51.36 45.73
CA ASP A 417 -49.19 52.81 45.77
C ASP A 417 -50.39 53.48 45.10
N SER A 418 -51.32 53.94 45.93
CA SER A 418 -52.55 54.63 45.50
C SER A 418 -52.31 56.00 44.84
N THR A 419 -51.08 56.52 44.90
CA THR A 419 -50.66 57.77 44.24
C THR A 419 -50.06 57.51 42.86
N ALA A 420 -49.41 56.36 42.67
CA ALA A 420 -48.81 55.95 41.40
C ALA A 420 -49.66 54.98 40.56
N ASP A 421 -50.74 54.44 41.13
CA ASP A 421 -51.60 53.40 40.52
C ASP A 421 -50.80 52.14 40.11
N LYS A 422 -49.86 51.70 40.96
CA LYS A 422 -48.99 50.53 40.70
C LYS A 422 -48.70 49.73 41.98
N PHE A 423 -48.48 48.43 41.81
CA PHE A 423 -47.85 47.60 42.83
C PHE A 423 -46.36 47.93 42.95
N LYS A 424 -45.93 48.25 44.17
CA LYS A 424 -44.56 48.63 44.54
C LYS A 424 -43.95 47.61 45.49
N CYS A 425 -42.63 47.43 45.42
CA CYS A 425 -41.90 46.60 46.38
C CYS A 425 -40.54 47.18 46.72
N TYR A 426 -40.04 46.76 47.89
CA TYR A 426 -38.73 47.17 48.37
C TYR A 426 -37.65 46.15 47.97
N GLN A 427 -36.70 46.60 47.15
CA GLN A 427 -35.50 45.86 46.73
C GLN A 427 -34.29 46.79 46.65
N GLN A 428 -33.10 46.27 46.96
CA GLN A 428 -31.81 46.97 46.80
C GLN A 428 -31.74 48.38 47.41
N GLY A 429 -32.45 48.64 48.52
CA GLY A 429 -32.49 49.94 49.19
C GLY A 429 -33.44 50.98 48.57
N GLY A 430 -34.28 50.59 47.62
CA GLY A 430 -35.23 51.46 46.94
C GLY A 430 -36.62 50.85 46.74
N ILE A 431 -37.55 51.69 46.26
CA ILE A 431 -38.93 51.30 45.94
C ILE A 431 -39.04 51.14 44.41
N ALA A 432 -39.29 49.92 43.95
CA ALA A 432 -39.47 49.56 42.54
C ALA A 432 -40.92 49.16 42.24
N ASN A 433 -41.27 48.96 40.97
CA ASN A 433 -42.55 48.35 40.56
C ASN A 433 -42.42 46.82 40.59
N CYS A 434 -43.42 46.08 41.09
CA CYS A 434 -43.32 44.61 41.19
C CYS A 434 -43.71 43.84 39.92
N ILE A 435 -44.44 44.48 39.01
CA ILE A 435 -44.97 43.84 37.80
C ILE A 435 -44.22 44.42 36.60
N SER A 436 -43.10 43.77 36.26
CA SER A 436 -42.29 44.07 35.07
C SER A 436 -41.61 42.79 34.53
N ASN A 437 -42.38 41.70 34.44
CA ASN A 437 -41.91 40.37 33.98
C ASN A 437 -42.74 39.84 32.80
N GLY A 438 -42.90 40.67 31.78
CA GLY A 438 -42.80 40.23 30.39
C GLY A 438 -41.53 40.85 29.80
N VAL A 439 -40.96 40.27 28.74
CA VAL A 439 -39.87 40.95 28.00
C VAL A 439 -40.43 42.28 27.52
N ALA A 440 -39.85 43.39 27.97
CA ALA A 440 -40.39 44.72 27.75
C ALA A 440 -40.52 44.99 26.24
N THR A 441 -41.76 44.94 25.76
CA THR A 441 -42.10 45.05 24.34
C THR A 441 -42.76 46.39 24.14
N ILE A 442 -42.13 47.25 23.34
CA ILE A 442 -42.63 48.58 22.99
C ILE A 442 -43.01 48.54 21.51
N ILE A 443 -44.28 48.81 21.22
CA ILE A 443 -44.83 48.80 19.87
C ILE A 443 -44.73 50.21 19.26
N VAL A 444 -44.13 50.32 18.07
CA VAL A 444 -43.96 51.59 17.36
C VAL A 444 -44.63 51.53 15.99
N ALA A 445 -45.49 52.49 15.69
CA ALA A 445 -46.21 52.58 14.41
C ALA A 445 -45.61 53.63 13.47
N ALA A 446 -45.50 53.31 12.19
CA ALA A 446 -45.35 54.30 11.13
C ALA A 446 -46.59 55.20 11.03
N SER A 447 -46.48 56.39 10.42
CA SER A 447 -47.61 57.31 10.29
C SER A 447 -48.71 56.78 9.36
N ASP A 448 -48.36 55.95 8.39
CA ASP A 448 -49.22 55.27 7.42
C ASP A 448 -49.76 53.90 7.92
N SER A 449 -49.26 53.38 9.04
CA SER A 449 -49.73 52.15 9.68
C SER A 449 -51.24 52.14 9.88
N GLN A 450 -51.87 51.02 9.55
CA GLN A 450 -53.30 50.77 9.77
C GLN A 450 -53.57 50.30 11.19
N GLN A 451 -52.56 49.73 11.87
CA GLN A 451 -52.64 49.21 13.23
C GLN A 451 -52.12 50.18 14.31
N LYS A 452 -51.81 51.45 13.96
CA LYS A 452 -51.22 52.45 14.88
C LYS A 452 -51.97 52.70 16.21
N TYR A 453 -53.24 52.32 16.31
CA TYR A 453 -54.00 52.32 17.56
C TYR A 453 -53.51 51.27 18.60
N LYS A 454 -52.62 50.35 18.21
CA LYS A 454 -51.98 49.35 19.07
C LYS A 454 -50.59 49.77 19.58
N ALA A 455 -50.08 50.94 19.18
CA ALA A 455 -48.70 51.33 19.42
C ALA A 455 -48.54 52.26 20.64
N ASP A 456 -47.50 52.03 21.42
CA ASP A 456 -47.05 52.91 22.51
C ASP A 456 -46.46 54.22 21.94
N TYR A 457 -45.88 54.16 20.74
CA TYR A 457 -45.31 55.30 20.03
C TYR A 457 -45.82 55.36 18.58
N ILE A 458 -46.19 56.54 18.10
CA ILE A 458 -46.58 56.78 16.71
C ILE A 458 -45.58 57.77 16.07
N CYS A 459 -45.04 57.39 14.92
CA CYS A 459 -44.09 58.17 14.14
C CYS A 459 -44.78 59.30 13.34
N SER A 460 -44.01 60.35 13.02
CA SER A 460 -44.48 61.53 12.28
C SER A 460 -44.57 61.33 10.77
N GLY A 461 -43.97 60.27 10.22
CA GLY A 461 -43.80 60.06 8.78
C GLY A 461 -42.61 60.84 8.20
N SER A 462 -41.75 61.36 9.06
CA SER A 462 -40.54 62.12 8.74
C SER A 462 -39.74 62.32 10.03
N GLY A 463 -38.44 62.02 10.00
CA GLY A 463 -37.57 62.05 11.19
C GLY A 463 -37.83 60.90 12.17
N ASP A 464 -38.41 59.81 11.68
CA ASP A 464 -39.03 58.76 12.49
C ASP A 464 -38.03 57.97 13.36
N GLN A 465 -36.73 58.04 13.04
CA GLN A 465 -35.66 57.52 13.89
C GLN A 465 -35.69 58.12 15.29
N THR A 466 -36.18 59.36 15.44
CA THR A 466 -36.27 60.05 16.73
C THR A 466 -37.22 59.31 17.67
N THR A 467 -38.39 58.91 17.16
CA THR A 467 -39.39 58.13 17.89
C THR A 467 -38.87 56.72 18.21
N ILE A 468 -38.21 56.06 17.25
CA ILE A 468 -37.65 54.70 17.45
C ILE A 468 -36.50 54.73 18.47
N ASN A 469 -35.59 55.71 18.39
CA ASN A 469 -34.48 55.86 19.34
C ASN A 469 -34.98 56.22 20.76
N ASN A 470 -36.07 56.98 20.87
CA ASN A 470 -36.74 57.20 22.16
C ASN A 470 -37.33 55.91 22.74
N ALA A 471 -37.94 55.06 21.91
CA ALA A 471 -38.44 53.74 22.32
C ALA A 471 -37.30 52.80 22.77
N ILE A 472 -36.19 52.72 22.01
CA ILE A 472 -34.97 51.97 22.39
C ILE A 472 -34.41 52.48 23.73
N SER A 473 -34.43 53.80 23.94
CA SER A 473 -33.99 54.42 25.19
C SER A 473 -34.87 54.00 26.37
N ALA A 474 -36.19 53.96 26.17
CA ALA A 474 -37.19 53.59 27.18
C ALA A 474 -37.19 52.10 27.60
N LEU A 475 -36.55 51.21 26.84
CA LEU A 475 -36.36 49.82 27.27
C LEU A 475 -35.58 49.73 28.61
N PRO A 476 -35.86 48.73 29.48
CA PRO A 476 -35.07 48.46 30.67
C PRO A 476 -33.56 48.31 30.41
N SER A 477 -32.74 48.43 31.46
CA SER A 477 -31.29 48.24 31.37
C SER A 477 -30.87 46.85 30.88
N GLY A 478 -31.70 45.83 31.12
CA GLY A 478 -31.49 44.45 30.64
C GLY A 478 -31.85 44.19 29.17
N GLY A 479 -32.34 45.19 28.43
CA GLY A 479 -32.81 45.07 27.05
C GLY A 479 -34.33 44.91 26.90
N GLY A 480 -34.78 44.42 25.75
CA GLY A 480 -36.20 44.23 25.40
C GLY A 480 -36.46 44.29 23.89
N ILE A 481 -37.73 44.36 23.51
CA ILE A 481 -38.20 44.28 22.11
C ILE A 481 -38.80 45.63 21.68
N ILE A 482 -38.35 46.14 20.55
CA ILE A 482 -39.04 47.17 19.76
C ILE A 482 -39.77 46.47 18.62
N TYR A 483 -41.10 46.45 18.67
CA TYR A 483 -41.92 45.86 17.62
C TYR A 483 -42.42 46.94 16.66
N LEU A 484 -42.00 46.87 15.41
CA LEU A 484 -42.38 47.81 14.36
C LEU A 484 -43.58 47.27 13.59
N LEU A 485 -44.68 48.03 13.59
CA LEU A 485 -45.88 47.71 12.81
C LEU A 485 -45.66 47.88 11.30
N GLU A 486 -46.65 47.51 10.50
CA GLU A 486 -46.63 47.74 9.06
C GLU A 486 -46.64 49.24 8.71
N GLY A 487 -45.96 49.63 7.63
CA GLY A 487 -45.88 51.01 7.15
C GLY A 487 -44.46 51.49 6.88
N THR A 488 -44.35 52.75 6.44
CA THR A 488 -43.12 53.39 5.96
C THR A 488 -42.56 54.36 7.00
N TYR A 489 -41.39 54.05 7.53
CA TYR A 489 -40.66 54.92 8.46
C TYR A 489 -39.65 55.74 7.65
N ASN A 490 -39.86 57.05 7.58
CA ASN A 490 -39.02 57.98 6.82
C ASN A 490 -37.94 58.57 7.73
N LEU A 491 -36.75 57.98 7.65
CA LEU A 491 -35.66 58.24 8.58
C LEU A 491 -34.74 59.32 8.02
N THR A 492 -34.46 60.38 8.79
CA THR A 492 -33.51 61.47 8.44
C THR A 492 -32.18 61.37 9.21
N GLY A 493 -31.94 60.22 9.85
CA GLY A 493 -30.78 59.87 10.65
C GLY A 493 -30.86 58.40 11.09
N PRO A 494 -29.81 57.83 11.70
CA PRO A 494 -29.74 56.41 12.01
C PRO A 494 -30.63 56.02 13.20
N ILE A 495 -31.25 54.83 13.09
CA ILE A 495 -31.72 54.10 14.28
C ILE A 495 -30.49 53.56 15.00
N THR A 496 -30.32 53.87 16.28
CA THR A 496 -29.07 53.64 17.03
C THR A 496 -29.30 52.71 18.21
N ILE A 497 -28.59 51.57 18.22
CA ILE A 497 -28.66 50.57 19.31
C ILE A 497 -27.36 50.60 20.11
N THR A 498 -27.40 51.19 21.30
CA THR A 498 -26.28 51.28 22.27
C THR A 498 -26.63 50.63 23.61
N LYS A 499 -27.33 49.50 23.56
CA LYS A 499 -27.81 48.70 24.70
C LYS A 499 -27.88 47.23 24.29
N SER A 500 -27.37 46.31 25.10
CA SER A 500 -27.43 44.86 24.85
C SER A 500 -28.86 44.31 24.96
N ASN A 501 -29.07 43.12 24.39
CA ASN A 501 -30.34 42.37 24.41
C ASN A 501 -31.53 43.18 23.84
N VAL A 502 -31.28 44.05 22.85
CA VAL A 502 -32.31 44.82 22.14
C VAL A 502 -32.68 44.09 20.85
N ALA A 503 -33.96 43.75 20.71
CA ALA A 503 -34.54 43.28 19.46
C ALA A 503 -35.28 44.42 18.74
N ILE A 504 -35.07 44.57 17.44
CA ILE A 504 -35.94 45.33 16.54
C ILE A 504 -36.59 44.31 15.60
N ILE A 505 -37.90 44.14 15.72
CA ILE A 505 -38.66 43.11 14.99
C ILE A 505 -39.77 43.79 14.19
N GLY A 506 -39.86 43.51 12.89
CA GLY A 506 -40.92 44.02 12.03
C GLY A 506 -42.13 43.12 11.90
N SER A 507 -43.17 43.65 11.27
CA SER A 507 -44.39 42.96 10.85
C SER A 507 -44.26 42.31 9.46
N GLY A 508 -43.03 42.02 9.03
CA GLY A 508 -42.69 41.49 7.72
C GLY A 508 -42.28 42.57 6.72
N LYS A 509 -42.27 42.22 5.44
CA LYS A 509 -41.86 43.09 4.33
C LYS A 509 -42.66 44.40 4.20
N ALA A 510 -43.80 44.49 4.88
CA ALA A 510 -44.62 45.70 4.96
C ALA A 510 -44.11 46.74 5.97
N THR A 511 -43.22 46.37 6.90
CA THR A 511 -42.47 47.31 7.75
C THR A 511 -41.24 47.79 6.98
N VAL A 512 -41.24 49.04 6.50
CA VAL A 512 -40.19 49.57 5.62
C VAL A 512 -39.43 50.71 6.32
N LEU A 513 -38.17 50.46 6.66
CA LEU A 513 -37.23 51.48 7.13
C LEU A 513 -36.57 52.16 5.92
N LYS A 514 -36.93 53.42 5.62
CA LYS A 514 -36.48 54.13 4.41
C LYS A 514 -35.50 55.26 4.73
N ARG A 515 -34.36 55.27 4.03
CA ARG A 515 -33.32 56.30 4.16
C ARG A 515 -33.73 57.59 3.45
N MET A 516 -33.71 58.70 4.18
CA MET A 516 -33.98 60.06 3.68
C MET A 516 -32.82 61.05 3.91
N TRP A 517 -31.58 60.55 4.10
CA TRP A 517 -30.38 61.39 4.26
C TRP A 517 -29.09 60.75 3.70
N ASN A 518 -28.12 61.59 3.35
CA ASN A 518 -26.74 61.20 3.03
C ASN A 518 -25.84 61.38 4.26
N SER A 519 -24.84 60.52 4.42
CA SER A 519 -23.77 60.67 5.41
C SER A 519 -22.41 60.94 4.79
N SER A 520 -21.51 61.58 5.54
CA SER A 520 -20.08 61.68 5.24
C SER A 520 -19.23 60.67 6.00
N SER A 521 -19.84 59.83 6.84
CA SER A 521 -19.20 58.79 7.66
C SER A 521 -20.00 57.49 7.58
N ASP A 522 -19.34 56.33 7.70
CA ASP A 522 -20.01 55.02 7.65
C ASP A 522 -21.15 54.93 8.70
N GLU A 523 -22.39 54.82 8.23
CA GLU A 523 -23.56 54.59 9.09
C GLU A 523 -24.69 53.83 8.39
N GLY A 524 -25.30 52.91 9.14
CA GLY A 524 -26.47 52.15 8.70
C GLY A 524 -27.78 52.89 8.95
N VAL A 525 -28.81 52.52 8.19
CA VAL A 525 -30.21 52.77 8.57
C VAL A 525 -30.50 52.27 9.99
N ILE A 526 -29.97 51.09 10.32
CA ILE A 526 -29.74 50.66 11.70
C ILE A 526 -28.23 50.63 11.96
N THR A 527 -27.78 51.34 12.99
CA THR A 527 -26.39 51.37 13.47
C THR A 527 -26.32 50.80 14.88
N VAL A 528 -25.46 49.80 15.08
CA VAL A 528 -25.30 49.07 16.35
C VAL A 528 -23.93 49.36 16.93
N GLY A 529 -23.91 49.71 18.23
CA GLY A 529 -22.73 50.04 19.01
C GLY A 529 -22.28 51.50 18.95
N ASP A 530 -21.32 51.82 19.80
CA ASP A 530 -20.55 53.06 19.80
C ASP A 530 -19.06 52.77 19.49
N ALA A 531 -18.15 53.70 19.81
CA ALA A 531 -16.72 53.56 19.53
C ALA A 531 -15.91 52.91 20.67
N THR A 532 -16.56 52.48 21.74
CA THR A 532 -15.96 52.22 23.05
C THR A 532 -16.49 50.97 23.78
N ASN A 533 -17.79 50.70 23.70
CA ASN A 533 -18.46 49.68 24.51
C ASN A 533 -18.72 48.39 23.70
N ALA A 534 -18.67 47.26 24.38
CA ALA A 534 -19.09 45.97 23.84
C ALA A 534 -20.61 45.77 24.03
N TYR A 535 -21.26 45.14 23.06
CA TYR A 535 -22.70 44.88 23.09
C TYR A 535 -23.01 43.46 22.61
N GLU A 536 -24.06 42.86 23.18
CA GLU A 536 -24.46 41.50 22.81
C GLU A 536 -25.97 41.29 22.73
N GLY A 537 -26.38 40.18 22.11
CA GLY A 537 -27.77 39.74 22.07
C GLY A 537 -28.70 40.62 21.24
N ILE A 538 -28.17 41.40 20.29
CA ILE A 538 -28.97 42.28 19.43
C ILE A 538 -29.69 41.42 18.37
N LEU A 539 -30.98 41.68 18.14
CA LEU A 539 -31.76 40.99 17.11
C LEU A 539 -32.34 42.03 16.13
N ILE A 540 -32.18 41.82 14.83
CA ILE A 540 -32.84 42.59 13.78
C ILE A 540 -33.57 41.59 12.88
N GLU A 541 -34.91 41.56 12.94
CA GLU A 541 -35.69 40.50 12.32
C GLU A 541 -36.95 40.97 11.60
N ASN A 542 -37.27 40.31 10.48
CA ASN A 542 -38.57 40.38 9.79
C ASN A 542 -39.01 41.80 9.37
N LEU A 543 -38.07 42.63 8.89
CA LEU A 543 -38.35 43.96 8.34
C LEU A 543 -37.67 44.21 6.98
N ALA A 544 -38.15 45.23 6.26
CA ALA A 544 -37.54 45.71 5.03
C ALA A 544 -36.72 47.00 5.28
N ILE A 545 -35.59 47.14 4.58
CA ILE A 545 -34.75 48.34 4.60
C ILE A 545 -34.53 48.82 3.17
N ASP A 546 -34.90 50.07 2.90
CA ASP A 546 -34.66 50.75 1.61
C ASP A 546 -33.64 51.88 1.80
N GLY A 547 -32.38 51.59 1.44
CA GLY A 547 -31.27 52.53 1.49
C GLY A 547 -31.38 53.69 0.49
N ASN A 548 -32.35 53.62 -0.44
CA ASN A 548 -32.80 54.74 -1.27
C ASN A 548 -31.67 55.46 -2.06
N LYS A 549 -30.68 54.69 -2.56
CA LYS A 549 -29.49 55.18 -3.28
C LYS A 549 -29.75 56.10 -4.48
N GLY A 550 -30.94 56.07 -5.06
CA GLY A 550 -31.33 56.98 -6.15
C GLY A 550 -31.36 58.45 -5.73
N SER A 551 -31.55 58.73 -4.43
CA SER A 551 -31.43 60.07 -3.84
C SER A 551 -30.23 60.19 -2.90
N TYR A 552 -29.79 59.09 -2.30
CA TYR A 552 -28.76 59.08 -1.24
C TYR A 552 -27.56 58.19 -1.63
N ALA A 553 -26.76 58.70 -2.57
CA ALA A 553 -25.74 57.95 -3.31
C ALA A 553 -24.36 57.81 -2.63
N ASN A 554 -24.16 58.29 -1.39
CA ASN A 554 -22.85 58.18 -0.73
C ASN A 554 -22.53 56.73 -0.31
N SER A 555 -21.33 56.23 -0.58
CA SER A 555 -20.91 54.85 -0.29
C SER A 555 -20.83 54.51 1.21
N THR A 556 -20.80 55.52 2.07
CA THR A 556 -20.93 55.46 3.53
C THR A 556 -22.36 55.15 4.00
N ASN A 557 -23.36 55.26 3.12
CA ASN A 557 -24.77 54.98 3.43
C ASN A 557 -25.04 53.47 3.41
N HIS A 558 -25.02 52.82 4.56
CA HIS A 558 -25.30 51.39 4.69
C HIS A 558 -26.76 51.14 5.09
N ALA A 559 -27.21 49.88 5.05
CA ALA A 559 -28.50 49.47 5.61
C ALA A 559 -28.36 49.01 7.07
N ILE A 560 -27.57 47.98 7.36
CA ILE A 560 -27.22 47.59 8.73
C ILE A 560 -25.72 47.72 8.93
N PHE A 561 -25.32 48.46 9.96
CA PHE A 561 -23.93 48.70 10.32
C PHE A 561 -23.69 48.31 11.77
N PHE A 562 -22.88 47.28 12.00
CA PHE A 562 -22.31 47.00 13.31
C PHE A 562 -20.93 47.65 13.36
N LYS A 563 -20.71 48.48 14.39
CA LYS A 563 -19.36 48.92 14.78
C LYS A 563 -18.63 47.75 15.44
N LYS A 564 -17.58 48.01 16.22
CA LYS A 564 -16.76 46.99 16.86
C LYS A 564 -17.39 46.39 18.13
N TYR A 565 -16.86 45.25 18.56
CA TYR A 565 -17.21 44.56 19.81
C TYR A 565 -18.69 44.12 19.94
N ILE A 566 -19.37 43.86 18.82
CA ILE A 566 -20.72 43.29 18.81
C ILE A 566 -20.64 41.76 18.77
N THR A 567 -21.35 41.08 19.67
CA THR A 567 -21.33 39.61 19.77
C THR A 567 -22.70 38.98 20.01
N LYS A 568 -22.83 37.66 19.78
CA LYS A 568 -24.05 36.84 19.99
C LYS A 568 -25.33 37.41 19.35
N SER A 569 -25.20 38.27 18.35
CA SER A 569 -26.28 39.05 17.76
C SER A 569 -26.74 38.44 16.43
N LYS A 570 -28.01 38.66 16.05
CA LYS A 570 -28.62 38.03 14.87
C LYS A 570 -29.28 39.05 13.95
N ILE A 571 -29.05 38.93 12.65
CA ILE A 571 -29.77 39.63 11.58
C ILE A 571 -30.51 38.57 10.77
N LYS A 572 -31.83 38.51 10.86
CA LYS A 572 -32.62 37.35 10.42
C LYS A 572 -33.84 37.70 9.57
N GLY A 573 -33.98 37.09 8.40
CA GLY A 573 -35.22 37.18 7.60
C GLY A 573 -35.61 38.59 7.11
N ASN A 574 -34.63 39.47 6.88
CA ASN A 574 -34.88 40.86 6.45
C ASN A 574 -34.77 41.03 4.92
N TRP A 575 -35.47 42.03 4.39
CA TRP A 575 -35.40 42.43 2.97
C TRP A 575 -34.59 43.72 2.81
N ILE A 576 -33.30 43.62 2.50
CA ILE A 576 -32.34 44.73 2.52
C ILE A 576 -32.01 45.16 1.09
N GLN A 577 -32.35 46.39 0.71
CA GLN A 577 -32.16 46.86 -0.65
C GLN A 577 -31.68 48.31 -0.78
N ASN A 578 -31.09 48.60 -1.95
CA ASN A 578 -30.81 49.96 -2.44
C ASN A 578 -29.90 50.82 -1.55
N SER A 579 -29.05 50.25 -0.70
CA SER A 579 -27.96 51.02 -0.06
C SER A 579 -26.93 51.43 -1.12
N ALA A 580 -26.43 52.67 -1.01
CA ALA A 580 -25.33 53.12 -1.85
C ALA A 580 -23.97 52.59 -1.35
N GLY A 581 -23.89 52.27 -0.06
CA GLY A 581 -22.90 51.41 0.54
C GLY A 581 -23.38 49.97 0.68
N TYR A 582 -23.03 49.34 1.80
CA TYR A 582 -23.24 47.92 2.04
C TYR A 582 -24.66 47.60 2.56
N GLY A 583 -25.14 46.39 2.26
CA GLY A 583 -26.39 45.85 2.83
C GLY A 583 -26.22 45.56 4.32
N ILE A 584 -25.29 44.66 4.66
CA ILE A 584 -24.85 44.41 6.03
C ILE A 584 -23.33 44.62 6.11
N TYR A 585 -22.87 45.41 7.08
CA TYR A 585 -21.45 45.65 7.35
C TYR A 585 -21.13 45.44 8.82
N PHE A 586 -20.20 44.53 9.12
CA PHE A 586 -19.57 44.41 10.42
C PHE A 586 -18.16 45.00 10.33
N TYR A 587 -17.85 45.98 11.17
CA TYR A 587 -16.62 46.76 11.10
C TYR A 587 -15.87 46.79 12.44
N ALA A 588 -14.56 46.60 12.38
CA ALA A 588 -13.63 46.87 13.47
C ALA A 588 -12.28 47.38 12.93
N THR A 589 -11.46 48.03 13.75
CA THR A 589 -10.30 48.80 13.23
C THR A 589 -8.99 48.04 13.17
N ALA A 590 -8.83 46.96 13.95
CA ALA A 590 -7.62 46.15 14.03
C ALA A 590 -7.95 44.73 14.55
N SER A 591 -7.00 43.78 14.45
CA SER A 591 -7.21 42.36 14.79
C SER A 591 -7.55 42.04 16.26
N GLY A 592 -7.35 42.97 17.19
CA GLY A 592 -7.82 42.85 18.58
C GLY A 592 -9.25 43.34 18.81
N GLU A 593 -9.87 43.94 17.79
CA GLU A 593 -11.25 44.40 17.77
C GLU A 593 -12.03 43.51 16.81
N SER A 594 -13.04 42.76 17.28
CA SER A 594 -13.79 41.87 16.40
C SER A 594 -15.27 41.83 16.75
N ASN A 595 -16.11 41.88 15.72
CA ASN A 595 -17.46 41.34 15.81
C ASN A 595 -17.36 39.83 15.67
N SER A 596 -17.96 39.09 16.59
CA SER A 596 -17.76 37.63 16.69
C SER A 596 -18.98 36.91 17.26
N TYR A 597 -19.19 35.66 16.88
CA TYR A 597 -20.34 34.83 17.29
C TYR A 597 -21.70 35.42 16.89
N ASN A 598 -21.74 36.28 15.87
CA ASN A 598 -22.98 36.82 15.30
C ASN A 598 -23.48 35.94 14.15
N ILE A 599 -24.78 36.01 13.87
CA ILE A 599 -25.45 35.22 12.82
C ILE A 599 -26.16 36.15 11.84
N ILE A 600 -25.94 35.96 10.54
CA ILE A 600 -26.68 36.58 9.45
C ILE A 600 -27.45 35.47 8.74
N GLU A 601 -28.77 35.41 8.91
CA GLU A 601 -29.59 34.24 8.54
C GLU A 601 -30.80 34.57 7.66
N GLY A 602 -30.95 33.90 6.52
CA GLY A 602 -32.19 33.92 5.72
C GLY A 602 -32.62 35.29 5.16
N ASN A 603 -31.69 36.25 5.03
CA ASN A 603 -31.99 37.59 4.53
C ASN A 603 -31.98 37.65 2.99
N ASP A 604 -32.78 38.54 2.41
CA ASP A 604 -32.84 38.87 0.97
C ASP A 604 -32.15 40.22 0.74
N ILE A 605 -30.91 40.20 0.26
CA ILE A 605 -29.99 41.34 0.22
C ILE A 605 -29.66 41.69 -1.23
N ARG A 606 -30.15 42.83 -1.72
CA ARG A 606 -30.16 43.15 -3.15
C ARG A 606 -29.82 44.59 -3.53
N SER A 607 -29.21 44.78 -4.69
CA SER A 607 -28.96 46.12 -5.28
C SER A 607 -28.07 47.06 -4.44
N ASN A 608 -27.21 46.54 -3.55
CA ASN A 608 -26.27 47.31 -2.71
C ASN A 608 -24.84 47.32 -3.33
N LEU A 609 -23.90 48.10 -2.79
CA LEU A 609 -22.49 48.07 -3.23
C LEU A 609 -21.78 46.75 -2.83
N ARG A 610 -22.06 46.26 -1.62
CA ARG A 610 -21.79 44.88 -1.20
C ARG A 610 -23.04 44.34 -0.52
N GLY A 611 -23.34 43.05 -0.71
CA GLY A 611 -24.39 42.38 0.03
C GLY A 611 -24.05 42.28 1.51
N ILE A 612 -23.06 41.45 1.83
CA ILE A 612 -22.52 41.27 3.20
C ILE A 612 -21.02 41.55 3.18
N TYR A 613 -20.56 42.44 4.06
CA TYR A 613 -19.15 42.77 4.24
C TYR A 613 -18.73 42.57 5.71
N LEU A 614 -17.72 41.74 5.95
CA LEU A 614 -17.08 41.55 7.25
C LEU A 614 -15.67 42.14 7.18
N TYR A 615 -15.35 43.09 8.07
CA TYR A 615 -14.02 43.69 8.17
C TYR A 615 -13.52 43.56 9.62
N PHE A 616 -12.37 42.91 9.80
CA PHE A 616 -11.86 42.47 11.11
C PHE A 616 -12.96 41.84 11.99
N SER A 617 -13.76 40.94 11.42
CA SER A 617 -14.94 40.36 12.08
C SER A 617 -14.93 38.83 11.92
N SER A 618 -14.37 38.16 12.92
CA SER A 618 -14.06 36.72 12.92
C SER A 618 -15.03 35.89 13.76
N ASN A 619 -15.17 34.59 13.47
CA ASN A 619 -16.04 33.65 14.18
C ASN A 619 -17.56 33.93 14.04
N ASN A 620 -18.03 34.42 12.89
CA ASN A 620 -19.45 34.68 12.60
C ASN A 620 -20.04 33.65 11.62
N THR A 621 -21.36 33.48 11.65
CA THR A 621 -22.10 32.58 10.75
C THR A 621 -22.95 33.37 9.76
N ILE A 622 -22.91 32.99 8.48
CA ILE A 622 -23.73 33.52 7.40
C ILE A 622 -24.49 32.33 6.78
N SER A 623 -25.77 32.18 7.09
CA SER A 623 -26.60 31.00 6.77
C SER A 623 -27.81 31.33 5.88
N GLY A 624 -28.01 30.58 4.79
CA GLY A 624 -29.29 30.58 4.05
C GLY A 624 -29.72 31.91 3.41
N ASN A 625 -28.84 32.90 3.26
CA ASN A 625 -29.18 34.22 2.72
C ASN A 625 -29.26 34.18 1.18
N THR A 626 -30.14 35.00 0.61
CA THR A 626 -30.16 35.30 -0.83
C THR A 626 -29.48 36.65 -1.07
N VAL A 627 -28.30 36.65 -1.69
CA VAL A 627 -27.46 37.84 -1.91
C VAL A 627 -27.32 38.08 -3.40
N GLN A 628 -28.09 39.02 -3.96
CA GLN A 628 -28.27 39.13 -5.41
C GLN A 628 -28.27 40.53 -6.01
N GLY A 629 -27.67 40.71 -7.19
CA GLY A 629 -27.66 42.00 -7.89
C GLY A 629 -26.92 43.14 -7.17
N ASN A 630 -26.03 42.80 -6.23
CA ASN A 630 -25.15 43.76 -5.54
C ASN A 630 -23.85 43.95 -6.36
N GLY A 631 -22.99 44.90 -5.99
CA GLY A 631 -21.63 45.02 -6.57
C GLY A 631 -20.78 43.78 -6.26
N TYR A 632 -20.60 43.47 -4.98
CA TYR A 632 -20.06 42.19 -4.51
C TYR A 632 -21.13 41.41 -3.71
N GLY A 633 -21.07 40.08 -3.72
CA GLY A 633 -21.93 39.23 -2.90
C GLY A 633 -21.56 39.25 -1.41
N ILE A 634 -20.77 38.26 -0.97
CA ILE A 634 -20.32 38.08 0.42
C ILE A 634 -18.80 38.27 0.47
N SER A 635 -18.29 39.13 1.36
CA SER A 635 -16.86 39.39 1.46
C SER A 635 -16.35 39.52 2.90
N PRO A 636 -15.64 38.50 3.41
CA PRO A 636 -14.79 38.60 4.59
C PRO A 636 -13.37 39.11 4.26
N SER A 637 -13.02 40.29 4.78
CA SER A 637 -11.68 40.88 4.76
C SER A 637 -11.06 40.90 6.16
N TYR A 638 -9.83 40.40 6.30
CA TYR A 638 -9.14 40.23 7.60
C TYR A 638 -9.99 39.52 8.66
N SER A 639 -10.82 38.58 8.21
CA SER A 639 -11.95 38.03 8.95
C SER A 639 -11.91 36.51 8.87
N SER A 640 -11.45 35.88 9.95
CA SER A 640 -11.11 34.45 10.00
C SER A 640 -12.17 33.62 10.75
N ASN A 641 -12.10 32.30 10.61
CA ASN A 641 -12.97 31.35 11.33
C ASN A 641 -14.50 31.55 11.10
N ASN A 642 -14.92 32.20 10.01
CA ASN A 642 -16.33 32.41 9.71
C ASN A 642 -16.92 31.22 8.93
N THR A 643 -18.20 30.95 9.14
CA THR A 643 -18.95 29.89 8.44
C THR A 643 -19.95 30.51 7.47
N ILE A 644 -19.79 30.26 6.18
CA ILE A 644 -20.67 30.70 5.09
C ILE A 644 -21.35 29.45 4.53
N THR A 645 -22.62 29.23 4.87
CA THR A 645 -23.32 27.96 4.59
C THR A 645 -24.71 28.12 3.97
N GLY A 646 -25.01 27.33 2.93
CA GLY A 646 -26.35 27.26 2.32
C GLY A 646 -26.87 28.55 1.68
N ASN A 647 -26.01 29.54 1.41
CA ASN A 647 -26.42 30.82 0.83
C ASN A 647 -26.60 30.71 -0.69
N THR A 648 -27.51 31.51 -1.25
CA THR A 648 -27.64 31.73 -2.70
C THR A 648 -27.05 33.09 -3.06
N VAL A 649 -25.91 33.10 -3.75
CA VAL A 649 -25.14 34.31 -4.07
C VAL A 649 -25.10 34.47 -5.59
N GLN A 650 -25.99 35.31 -6.13
CA GLN A 650 -26.28 35.28 -7.57
C GLN A 650 -26.37 36.64 -8.28
N GLY A 651 -25.88 36.72 -9.51
CA GLY A 651 -26.05 37.92 -10.36
C GLY A 651 -25.40 39.19 -9.79
N ASN A 652 -24.40 39.08 -8.92
CA ASN A 652 -23.66 40.23 -8.40
C ASN A 652 -22.60 40.69 -9.43
N GLY A 653 -22.34 41.99 -9.54
CA GLY A 653 -21.56 42.57 -10.65
C GLY A 653 -20.08 42.19 -10.69
N TRP A 654 -19.50 41.83 -9.55
CA TRP A 654 -18.12 41.36 -9.41
C TRP A 654 -18.09 39.94 -8.81
N TYR A 655 -17.42 39.73 -7.68
CA TYR A 655 -17.25 38.41 -7.07
C TYR A 655 -18.51 37.95 -6.33
N GLY A 656 -18.79 36.64 -6.40
CA GLY A 656 -19.78 35.99 -5.54
C GLY A 656 -19.32 36.00 -4.08
N VAL A 657 -18.27 35.22 -3.78
CA VAL A 657 -17.64 35.17 -2.44
C VAL A 657 -16.16 35.58 -2.53
N LEU A 658 -15.73 36.56 -1.73
CA LEU A 658 -14.34 37.04 -1.67
C LEU A 658 -13.77 36.91 -0.24
N LEU A 659 -12.79 36.03 -0.06
CA LEU A 659 -11.90 36.02 1.11
C LEU A 659 -10.63 36.83 0.81
N TYR A 660 -10.35 37.86 1.62
CA TYR A 660 -9.16 38.69 1.50
C TYR A 660 -8.40 38.75 2.83
N SER A 661 -7.19 38.16 2.86
CA SER A 661 -6.41 37.94 4.09
C SER A 661 -7.23 37.31 5.23
N SER A 662 -8.08 36.35 4.86
CA SER A 662 -9.09 35.73 5.72
C SER A 662 -8.87 34.22 5.73
N SER A 663 -8.59 33.66 6.91
CA SER A 663 -8.11 32.27 7.05
C SER A 663 -9.05 31.40 7.90
N ASN A 664 -8.94 30.08 7.75
CA ASN A 664 -9.74 29.08 8.48
C ASN A 664 -11.28 29.24 8.32
N ASN A 665 -11.76 29.88 7.26
CA ASN A 665 -13.20 30.03 6.99
C ASN A 665 -13.76 28.79 6.30
N THR A 666 -15.02 28.48 6.57
CA THR A 666 -15.75 27.34 5.98
C THR A 666 -16.83 27.86 5.03
N ILE A 667 -16.72 27.54 3.75
CA ILE A 667 -17.66 27.89 2.68
C ILE A 667 -18.30 26.57 2.20
N THR A 668 -19.49 26.25 2.67
CA THR A 668 -20.10 24.92 2.45
C THR A 668 -21.53 24.96 1.92
N GLY A 669 -21.85 24.16 0.90
CA GLY A 669 -23.22 23.98 0.41
C GLY A 669 -23.89 25.23 -0.17
N ASN A 670 -23.13 26.26 -0.54
CA ASN A 670 -23.67 27.48 -1.14
C ASN A 670 -23.92 27.30 -2.65
N THR A 671 -24.88 28.03 -3.19
CA THR A 671 -25.08 28.19 -4.65
C THR A 671 -24.54 29.55 -5.07
N VAL A 672 -23.48 29.57 -5.86
CA VAL A 672 -22.75 30.80 -6.25
C VAL A 672 -22.78 30.92 -7.77
N GLN A 673 -23.72 31.70 -8.31
CA GLN A 673 -24.07 31.61 -9.73
C GLN A 673 -24.27 32.93 -10.48
N GLY A 674 -23.86 33.00 -11.75
CA GLY A 674 -24.15 34.16 -12.61
C GLY A 674 -23.49 35.47 -12.15
N ASN A 675 -22.48 35.42 -11.28
CA ASN A 675 -21.77 36.63 -10.82
C ASN A 675 -20.78 37.09 -11.90
N GLY A 676 -20.57 38.40 -12.06
CA GLY A 676 -19.87 38.97 -13.21
C GLY A 676 -18.37 38.67 -13.29
N TRP A 677 -17.74 38.31 -12.16
CA TRP A 677 -16.33 37.89 -12.09
C TRP A 677 -16.23 36.47 -11.53
N TYR A 678 -15.28 36.19 -10.62
CA TYR A 678 -15.10 34.86 -10.02
C TYR A 678 -16.29 34.45 -9.14
N GLY A 679 -16.62 33.16 -9.12
CA GLY A 679 -17.59 32.59 -8.19
C GLY A 679 -17.08 32.71 -6.75
N VAL A 680 -15.98 32.01 -6.43
CA VAL A 680 -15.30 32.08 -5.13
C VAL A 680 -13.83 32.49 -5.33
N PHE A 681 -13.37 33.53 -4.64
CA PHE A 681 -12.00 34.05 -4.75
C PHE A 681 -11.33 34.14 -3.37
N LEU A 682 -10.19 33.48 -3.22
CA LEU A 682 -9.29 33.55 -2.06
C LEU A 682 -8.04 34.34 -2.45
N TYR A 683 -7.78 35.44 -1.75
CA TYR A 683 -6.69 36.35 -2.07
C TYR A 683 -5.84 36.73 -0.86
N SER A 684 -4.53 36.92 -1.10
CA SER A 684 -3.58 37.58 -0.20
C SER A 684 -3.51 36.94 1.20
N SER A 685 -2.90 35.76 1.28
CA SER A 685 -2.74 34.95 2.51
C SER A 685 -4.07 34.51 3.14
N SER A 686 -5.08 34.21 2.32
CA SER A 686 -6.30 33.55 2.76
C SER A 686 -6.06 32.03 2.83
N ASN A 687 -5.59 31.56 3.98
CA ASN A 687 -5.05 30.20 4.15
C ASN A 687 -5.97 29.28 4.97
N ASN A 688 -5.79 27.96 4.86
CA ASN A 688 -6.50 26.94 5.63
C ASN A 688 -8.06 26.98 5.51
N ASN A 689 -8.61 27.63 4.48
CA ASN A 689 -10.05 27.71 4.28
C ASN A 689 -10.58 26.40 3.67
N THR A 690 -11.83 26.06 3.96
CA THR A 690 -12.52 24.86 3.49
C THR A 690 -13.67 25.26 2.57
N ILE A 691 -13.61 24.86 1.30
CA ILE A 691 -14.62 25.15 0.26
C ILE A 691 -15.24 23.81 -0.17
N THR A 692 -16.42 23.47 0.34
CA THR A 692 -16.96 22.10 0.20
C THR A 692 -18.43 22.00 -0.22
N GLY A 693 -18.74 21.08 -1.13
CA GLY A 693 -20.13 20.79 -1.53
C GLY A 693 -20.91 21.97 -2.14
N ASN A 694 -20.24 23.04 -2.56
CA ASN A 694 -20.88 24.19 -3.19
C ASN A 694 -21.22 23.89 -4.65
N THR A 695 -22.22 24.60 -5.19
CA THR A 695 -22.51 24.64 -6.63
C THR A 695 -22.08 25.99 -7.17
N VAL A 696 -21.16 26.01 -8.12
CA VAL A 696 -20.50 27.22 -8.63
C VAL A 696 -20.63 27.25 -10.16
N GLN A 697 -21.59 28.02 -10.67
CA GLN A 697 -22.02 27.89 -12.08
C GLN A 697 -22.31 29.23 -12.78
N GLY A 698 -22.01 29.33 -14.08
CA GLY A 698 -22.40 30.51 -14.86
C GLY A 698 -21.69 31.82 -14.50
N ASN A 699 -20.63 31.79 -13.69
CA ASN A 699 -19.91 33.02 -13.29
C ASN A 699 -19.00 33.49 -14.43
N GLY A 700 -18.80 34.80 -14.59
CA GLY A 700 -18.19 35.39 -15.79
C GLY A 700 -16.69 35.14 -15.97
N TYR A 701 -15.99 34.71 -14.91
CA TYR A 701 -14.58 34.34 -14.91
C TYR A 701 -14.43 32.95 -14.22
N HIS A 702 -13.25 32.59 -13.68
CA HIS A 702 -13.02 31.34 -12.94
C HIS A 702 -14.14 30.99 -11.95
N GLY A 703 -14.51 29.70 -11.88
CA GLY A 703 -15.43 29.21 -10.86
C GLY A 703 -14.86 29.44 -9.46
N VAL A 704 -13.66 28.91 -9.21
CA VAL A 704 -12.89 29.14 -7.98
C VAL A 704 -11.47 29.61 -8.31
N LEU A 705 -10.99 30.66 -7.65
CA LEU A 705 -9.61 31.17 -7.78
C LEU A 705 -8.94 31.26 -6.41
N LEU A 706 -7.72 30.71 -6.30
CA LEU A 706 -6.79 30.90 -5.19
C LEU A 706 -5.59 31.69 -5.68
N SER A 707 -5.28 32.82 -5.03
CA SER A 707 -4.11 33.65 -5.36
C SER A 707 -3.37 34.06 -4.09
N SER A 708 -2.08 33.71 -4.02
CA SER A 708 -1.25 33.79 -2.80
C SER A 708 -1.94 33.20 -1.56
N SER A 709 -2.59 32.05 -1.71
CA SER A 709 -3.48 31.44 -0.72
C SER A 709 -3.20 29.94 -0.62
N SER A 710 -2.70 29.50 0.53
CA SER A 710 -2.09 28.17 0.75
C SER A 710 -2.84 27.32 1.78
N ASN A 711 -2.64 25.99 1.70
CA ASN A 711 -3.23 24.97 2.60
C ASN A 711 -4.78 24.95 2.63
N ASN A 712 -5.45 25.49 1.61
CA ASN A 712 -6.90 25.46 1.50
C ASN A 712 -7.38 24.10 0.97
N THR A 713 -8.57 23.66 1.39
CA THR A 713 -9.24 22.46 0.86
C THR A 713 -10.41 22.88 -0.03
N ILE A 714 -10.45 22.38 -1.26
CA ILE A 714 -11.56 22.55 -2.21
C ILE A 714 -12.05 21.14 -2.55
N SER A 715 -13.18 20.70 -2.01
CA SER A 715 -13.64 19.33 -2.25
C SER A 715 -15.15 19.08 -2.34
N GLY A 716 -15.52 18.15 -3.21
CA GLY A 716 -16.93 17.77 -3.44
C GLY A 716 -17.79 18.87 -4.08
N ASN A 717 -17.20 19.94 -4.63
CA ASN A 717 -17.95 21.02 -5.26
C ASN A 717 -18.36 20.64 -6.69
N LYS A 718 -19.50 21.17 -7.15
CA LYS A 718 -19.94 21.12 -8.55
C LYS A 718 -19.59 22.43 -9.22
N ILE A 719 -18.82 22.38 -10.31
CA ILE A 719 -18.28 23.56 -10.98
C ILE A 719 -18.49 23.41 -12.49
N HIS A 720 -19.35 24.23 -13.09
CA HIS A 720 -19.68 24.12 -14.53
C HIS A 720 -20.11 25.44 -15.15
N ASP A 721 -19.91 25.56 -16.46
CA ASP A 721 -20.33 26.68 -17.31
C ASP A 721 -19.85 28.07 -16.82
N ASN A 722 -18.66 28.15 -16.22
CA ASN A 722 -18.04 29.42 -15.78
C ASN A 722 -17.18 30.02 -16.91
N GLY A 723 -16.66 31.24 -16.75
CA GLY A 723 -15.88 31.93 -17.78
C GLY A 723 -16.66 32.44 -19.01
N GLY A 724 -17.86 31.91 -19.28
CA GLY A 724 -18.77 32.37 -20.32
C GLY A 724 -18.22 32.16 -21.73
N SER A 725 -17.67 33.23 -22.33
CA SER A 725 -17.00 33.18 -23.64
C SER A 725 -15.49 33.43 -23.57
N GLY A 726 -14.92 33.47 -22.37
CA GLY A 726 -13.49 33.71 -22.13
C GLY A 726 -12.78 32.47 -21.58
N ALA A 727 -11.52 32.29 -21.97
CA ALA A 727 -10.65 31.18 -21.58
C ALA A 727 -10.22 31.27 -20.11
N TYR A 728 -11.15 30.99 -19.21
CA TYR A 728 -10.95 30.88 -17.77
C TYR A 728 -11.07 29.42 -17.31
N ASP A 729 -10.51 29.11 -16.16
CA ASP A 729 -10.49 27.74 -15.62
C ASP A 729 -11.59 27.49 -14.57
N GLY A 730 -12.03 26.24 -14.44
CA GLY A 730 -12.99 25.83 -13.40
C GLY A 730 -12.46 26.09 -11.99
N ILE A 731 -11.24 25.62 -11.71
CA ILE A 731 -10.43 25.97 -10.53
C ILE A 731 -9.09 26.53 -11.00
N SER A 732 -8.67 27.68 -10.47
CA SER A 732 -7.37 28.31 -10.75
C SER A 732 -6.57 28.56 -9.47
N ILE A 733 -5.25 28.35 -9.52
CA ILE A 733 -4.32 28.38 -8.38
C ILE A 733 -3.06 29.14 -8.82
N SER A 734 -2.80 30.32 -8.22
CA SER A 734 -1.73 31.24 -8.65
C SER A 734 -0.89 31.81 -7.50
N SER A 735 0.30 32.30 -7.85
CA SER A 735 1.10 33.27 -7.10
C SER A 735 1.49 32.83 -5.68
N ASN A 736 2.22 31.72 -5.54
CA ASN A 736 2.58 31.06 -4.26
C ASN A 736 1.37 30.51 -3.49
N SER A 737 0.39 29.93 -4.20
CA SER A 737 -0.70 29.16 -3.60
C SER A 737 -0.26 27.70 -3.48
N ASN A 738 0.24 27.34 -2.30
CA ASN A 738 0.96 26.09 -2.04
C ASN A 738 0.15 25.13 -1.17
N ALA A 739 0.42 23.82 -1.27
CA ALA A 739 -0.14 22.78 -0.40
C ALA A 739 -1.69 22.76 -0.31
N ASN A 740 -2.39 23.26 -1.32
CA ASN A 740 -3.85 23.20 -1.37
C ASN A 740 -4.31 21.80 -1.80
N LEU A 741 -5.39 21.31 -1.20
CA LEU A 741 -6.02 20.02 -1.50
C LEU A 741 -7.25 20.24 -2.38
N ILE A 742 -7.20 19.77 -3.62
CA ILE A 742 -8.27 19.83 -4.61
C ILE A 742 -8.78 18.40 -4.83
N SER A 743 -9.91 18.03 -4.22
CA SER A 743 -10.35 16.62 -4.24
C SER A 743 -11.84 16.36 -4.47
N SER A 744 -12.15 15.29 -5.21
CA SER A 744 -13.52 14.83 -5.46
C SER A 744 -14.48 15.90 -6.01
N ASN A 745 -13.98 16.96 -6.65
CA ASN A 745 -14.84 17.96 -7.31
C ASN A 745 -15.34 17.41 -8.66
N ASP A 746 -16.53 17.86 -9.07
CA ASP A 746 -17.15 17.52 -10.36
C ASP A 746 -17.15 18.77 -11.25
N ILE A 747 -16.19 18.82 -12.20
CA ILE A 747 -15.85 20.00 -12.99
C ILE A 747 -16.30 19.77 -14.45
N THR A 748 -17.55 20.12 -14.72
CA THR A 748 -18.29 19.72 -15.93
C THR A 748 -18.52 20.89 -16.88
N ASP A 749 -17.45 21.62 -17.20
CA ASP A 749 -17.55 22.92 -17.87
C ASP A 749 -17.64 22.82 -19.40
N THR A 750 -18.77 23.26 -19.97
CA THR A 750 -19.12 23.07 -21.38
C THR A 750 -18.73 24.25 -22.29
N ALA A 751 -18.54 25.45 -21.75
CA ALA A 751 -18.46 26.68 -22.52
C ALA A 751 -17.25 27.55 -22.17
N GLY A 752 -16.49 27.98 -23.18
CA GLY A 752 -15.46 29.02 -23.08
C GLY A 752 -14.17 28.68 -22.32
N THR A 753 -14.21 27.73 -21.37
CA THR A 753 -13.13 27.50 -20.40
C THR A 753 -11.82 26.94 -20.98
N GLY A 754 -10.71 27.17 -20.27
CA GLY A 754 -9.36 26.77 -20.66
C GLY A 754 -8.93 25.42 -20.09
N TYR A 755 -8.90 25.32 -18.75
CA TYR A 755 -8.62 24.08 -18.02
C TYR A 755 -9.67 23.79 -16.95
N ALA A 756 -9.83 22.51 -16.59
CA ALA A 756 -10.65 22.12 -15.44
C ALA A 756 -10.02 22.57 -14.12
N ILE A 757 -8.71 22.35 -13.99
CA ILE A 757 -7.87 22.84 -12.89
C ILE A 757 -6.60 23.44 -13.51
N ASN A 758 -6.21 24.64 -13.10
CA ASN A 758 -5.02 25.33 -13.57
C ASN A 758 -4.13 25.77 -12.40
N ILE A 759 -3.00 25.13 -12.21
CA ILE A 759 -1.91 25.63 -11.36
C ILE A 759 -1.04 26.52 -12.25
N SER A 760 -1.30 27.83 -12.21
CA SER A 760 -0.97 28.75 -13.31
C SER A 760 0.42 29.38 -13.22
N THR A 761 1.15 29.20 -12.12
CA THR A 761 2.49 29.76 -11.92
C THR A 761 3.42 28.77 -11.21
N SER A 762 4.69 28.76 -11.60
CA SER A 762 5.71 27.81 -11.12
C SER A 762 6.20 28.02 -9.69
N ASP A 763 5.51 28.88 -8.94
CA ASP A 763 5.69 29.10 -7.51
C ASP A 763 4.60 28.42 -6.66
N CYS A 764 3.57 27.84 -7.29
CA CYS A 764 2.44 27.15 -6.64
C CYS A 764 2.75 25.68 -6.40
N ASN A 765 3.50 25.41 -5.34
CA ASN A 765 4.18 24.13 -5.12
C ASN A 765 3.45 23.20 -4.14
N ASN A 766 3.68 21.90 -4.31
CA ASN A 766 3.17 20.81 -3.46
C ASN A 766 1.64 20.74 -3.34
N ASN A 767 0.89 21.16 -4.36
CA ASN A 767 -0.58 21.06 -4.38
C ASN A 767 -1.03 19.60 -4.59
N TYR A 768 -2.17 19.20 -4.04
CA TYR A 768 -2.67 17.81 -4.06
C TYR A 768 -3.97 17.73 -4.86
N LEU A 769 -3.95 17.04 -6.00
CA LEU A 769 -5.11 16.86 -6.88
C LEU A 769 -5.56 15.39 -6.79
N VAL A 770 -6.69 15.10 -6.12
CA VAL A 770 -7.10 13.72 -5.78
C VAL A 770 -8.57 13.42 -6.09
N GLY A 771 -8.86 12.45 -6.98
CA GLY A 771 -10.23 12.00 -7.26
C GLY A 771 -11.16 12.98 -7.97
N ASN A 772 -10.67 14.09 -8.53
CA ASN A 772 -11.53 15.04 -9.24
C ASN A 772 -12.03 14.44 -10.56
N ARG A 773 -13.31 14.64 -10.85
CA ARG A 773 -13.96 14.31 -12.11
C ARG A 773 -14.01 15.57 -12.99
N TYR A 774 -13.60 15.46 -14.24
CA TYR A 774 -13.68 16.59 -15.17
C TYR A 774 -13.94 16.15 -16.61
N SER A 775 -14.85 16.86 -17.26
CA SER A 775 -15.29 16.56 -18.63
C SER A 775 -16.03 17.74 -19.25
N GLY A 776 -15.68 18.09 -20.48
CA GLY A 776 -16.33 19.15 -21.25
C GLY A 776 -15.37 19.69 -22.31
N THR A 777 -15.89 20.48 -23.24
CA THR A 777 -15.08 21.08 -24.31
C THR A 777 -14.16 22.19 -23.82
N GLY A 778 -14.47 22.85 -22.69
CA GLY A 778 -13.57 23.79 -22.02
C GLY A 778 -12.83 23.18 -20.83
N ALA A 779 -13.50 22.35 -20.00
CA ALA A 779 -12.86 21.54 -18.95
C ALA A 779 -12.09 20.31 -19.50
N SER A 780 -11.32 20.47 -20.58
CA SER A 780 -10.72 19.38 -21.35
C SER A 780 -9.37 18.87 -20.82
N SER A 781 -8.75 19.55 -19.86
CA SER A 781 -7.42 19.19 -19.34
C SER A 781 -7.14 19.83 -17.98
N ILE A 782 -6.08 19.40 -17.32
CA ILE A 782 -5.49 20.05 -16.14
C ILE A 782 -4.17 20.67 -16.61
N ASN A 783 -3.92 21.93 -16.26
CA ASN A 783 -2.62 22.57 -16.43
C ASN A 783 -1.88 22.66 -15.10
N ASP A 784 -0.58 22.42 -15.13
CA ASP A 784 0.30 22.54 -13.97
C ASP A 784 1.67 23.07 -14.36
N ALA A 785 1.92 24.33 -13.99
CA ALA A 785 3.23 24.96 -14.07
C ALA A 785 4.02 24.81 -12.75
N GLY A 786 3.38 24.34 -11.67
CA GLY A 786 3.95 24.20 -10.34
C GLY A 786 4.98 23.07 -10.22
N THR A 787 5.56 22.92 -9.01
CA THR A 787 6.49 21.83 -8.71
C THR A 787 6.05 21.04 -7.48
N GLY A 788 6.28 19.72 -7.51
CA GLY A 788 5.88 18.81 -6.42
C GLY A 788 4.38 18.53 -6.32
N THR A 789 3.57 18.90 -7.32
CA THR A 789 2.13 18.58 -7.36
C THR A 789 1.92 17.06 -7.33
N ILE A 790 1.05 16.59 -6.43
CA ILE A 790 0.75 15.17 -6.24
C ILE A 790 -0.62 14.85 -6.84
N TYR A 791 -0.61 13.93 -7.80
CA TYR A 791 -1.79 13.46 -8.52
C TYR A 791 -2.24 12.10 -8.00
N GLY A 792 -3.49 12.00 -7.54
CA GLY A 792 -4.16 10.75 -7.19
C GLY A 792 -5.45 10.56 -7.99
N SER A 793 -5.58 9.43 -8.69
CA SER A 793 -6.86 8.96 -9.28
C SER A 793 -7.71 10.04 -9.98
N GLN A 794 -7.10 10.92 -10.78
CA GLN A 794 -7.85 11.93 -11.53
C GLN A 794 -8.71 11.27 -12.62
N LEU A 795 -9.97 11.72 -12.73
CA LEU A 795 -10.97 11.13 -13.63
C LEU A 795 -11.31 12.11 -14.76
N TYR A 796 -10.41 12.16 -15.76
CA TYR A 796 -10.72 12.77 -17.05
C TYR A 796 -11.63 11.88 -17.91
N GLY A 797 -12.11 12.42 -19.03
CA GLY A 797 -12.58 11.67 -20.19
C GLY A 797 -11.55 10.69 -20.76
N SER A 798 -11.42 9.53 -20.12
CA SER A 798 -11.04 8.22 -20.68
C SER A 798 -9.64 7.97 -21.28
N ASN A 799 -8.70 8.94 -21.34
CA ASN A 799 -7.43 8.75 -22.08
C ASN A 799 -6.21 8.24 -21.26
N LEU A 800 -6.29 8.23 -19.93
CA LEU A 800 -5.44 7.40 -19.06
C LEU A 800 -6.32 6.85 -17.94
N ILE A 801 -6.56 5.54 -17.93
CA ILE A 801 -7.40 4.88 -16.92
C ILE A 801 -6.51 3.95 -16.09
N LEU A 802 -6.21 4.35 -14.86
CA LEU A 802 -5.72 3.45 -13.83
C LEU A 802 -6.94 2.81 -13.14
N LYS A 803 -7.39 1.66 -13.65
CA LYS A 803 -8.45 0.90 -12.98
C LYS A 803 -7.90 0.33 -11.66
N PRO A 804 -8.67 0.34 -10.56
CA PRO A 804 -8.28 -0.32 -9.30
C PRO A 804 -8.03 -1.84 -9.43
N VAL A 805 -8.38 -2.44 -10.58
CA VAL A 805 -8.06 -3.83 -10.95
C VAL A 805 -7.58 -3.90 -12.40
N GLY A 806 -6.42 -4.53 -12.61
CA GLY A 806 -5.94 -4.99 -13.92
C GLY A 806 -5.32 -3.91 -14.83
N ASN A 807 -6.16 -3.23 -15.61
CA ASN A 807 -5.76 -2.76 -16.94
C ASN A 807 -5.52 -1.24 -17.03
N VAL A 808 -4.41 -0.87 -17.66
CA VAL A 808 -3.98 0.51 -17.97
C VAL A 808 -4.06 0.78 -19.47
N GLY A 809 -4.82 1.79 -19.87
CA GLY A 809 -4.90 2.27 -21.26
C GLY A 809 -4.20 3.60 -21.45
N ILE A 810 -3.38 3.71 -22.51
CA ILE A 810 -2.73 4.96 -22.95
C ILE A 810 -3.15 5.22 -24.40
N GLY A 811 -3.91 6.29 -24.64
CA GLY A 811 -4.45 6.61 -25.97
C GLY A 811 -5.62 5.72 -26.43
N THR A 812 -6.08 4.79 -25.60
CA THR A 812 -7.29 3.98 -25.82
C THR A 812 -8.17 3.98 -24.57
N THR A 813 -9.49 4.02 -24.78
CA THR A 813 -10.51 4.09 -23.71
C THR A 813 -10.92 2.70 -23.19
N THR A 814 -10.62 1.64 -23.95
CA THR A 814 -11.01 0.25 -23.66
C THR A 814 -9.78 -0.67 -23.68
N PRO A 815 -8.89 -0.62 -22.67
CA PRO A 815 -7.70 -1.46 -22.61
C PRO A 815 -8.07 -2.94 -22.41
N ALA A 816 -7.84 -3.75 -23.44
CA ALA A 816 -8.14 -5.19 -23.47
C ALA A 816 -7.11 -6.05 -22.72
N ALA A 817 -5.94 -5.49 -22.43
CA ALA A 817 -4.85 -6.13 -21.69
C ALA A 817 -4.38 -5.26 -20.51
N THR A 818 -3.55 -5.84 -19.63
CA THR A 818 -3.00 -5.20 -18.41
C THR A 818 -2.32 -3.86 -18.70
N LEU A 819 -1.67 -3.72 -19.87
CA LEU A 819 -1.22 -2.45 -20.41
C LEU A 819 -1.50 -2.43 -21.93
N GLN A 820 -2.13 -1.38 -22.43
CA GLN A 820 -2.34 -1.17 -23.87
C GLN A 820 -2.03 0.27 -24.26
N VAL A 821 -1.15 0.46 -25.25
CA VAL A 821 -0.76 1.77 -25.78
C VAL A 821 -1.21 1.88 -27.24
N TYR A 822 -1.98 2.93 -27.56
CA TYR A 822 -2.46 3.20 -28.92
C TYR A 822 -1.60 4.29 -29.57
N GLY A 823 -0.35 3.94 -29.87
CA GLY A 823 0.67 4.85 -30.41
C GLY A 823 2.08 4.26 -30.30
N ASN A 824 3.07 4.94 -30.88
CA ASN A 824 4.44 4.42 -30.95
C ASN A 824 5.10 4.34 -29.56
N VAL A 825 5.37 3.12 -29.09
CA VAL A 825 6.11 2.87 -27.84
C VAL A 825 7.61 2.98 -28.08
N LYS A 826 8.28 3.97 -27.48
CA LYS A 826 9.74 4.10 -27.54
C LYS A 826 10.39 3.45 -26.32
N LEU A 827 10.75 2.17 -26.43
CA LEU A 827 11.64 1.49 -25.49
C LEU A 827 13.06 2.06 -25.60
N ASN A 828 13.69 2.35 -24.46
CA ASN A 828 15.09 2.75 -24.37
C ASN A 828 15.84 1.70 -23.55
N LEU A 829 16.83 1.04 -24.16
CA LEU A 829 17.61 -0.05 -23.55
C LEU A 829 19.07 0.39 -23.37
N PRO A 830 19.39 1.19 -22.33
CA PRO A 830 20.72 1.75 -22.12
C PRO A 830 21.71 0.70 -21.58
N GLY A 831 22.16 -0.21 -22.46
CA GLY A 831 23.14 -1.24 -22.09
C GLY A 831 23.32 -2.41 -23.05
N ALA A 832 22.72 -2.41 -24.24
CA ALA A 832 22.75 -3.54 -25.19
C ALA A 832 24.11 -3.73 -25.92
N GLY A 833 25.19 -3.85 -25.16
CA GLY A 833 26.46 -4.41 -25.61
C GLY A 833 26.56 -5.87 -25.17
N THR A 834 26.46 -6.81 -26.12
CA THR A 834 26.34 -8.27 -25.92
C THR A 834 24.99 -8.76 -25.36
N GLY A 835 24.65 -10.03 -25.65
CA GLY A 835 23.56 -10.76 -25.00
C GLY A 835 22.33 -11.00 -25.88
N TYR A 836 21.43 -10.01 -25.98
CA TYR A 836 20.02 -10.26 -26.28
C TYR A 836 19.52 -9.48 -27.50
N ALA A 837 18.97 -10.20 -28.47
CA ALA A 837 18.17 -9.65 -29.57
C ALA A 837 16.68 -9.72 -29.21
N LEU A 838 15.92 -8.66 -29.53
CA LEU A 838 14.46 -8.76 -29.62
C LEU A 838 14.10 -9.15 -31.05
N CYS A 839 13.30 -10.20 -31.21
CA CYS A 839 12.68 -10.57 -32.49
C CYS A 839 11.16 -10.37 -32.41
N HIS A 840 10.55 -10.03 -33.54
CA HIS A 840 9.10 -10.07 -33.76
C HIS A 840 8.75 -11.33 -34.54
N THR A 841 7.56 -11.90 -34.34
CA THR A 841 7.28 -13.29 -34.70
C THR A 841 7.01 -13.56 -36.19
N THR A 842 6.59 -12.57 -36.99
CA THR A 842 6.57 -12.63 -38.47
C THR A 842 6.69 -11.23 -39.09
N GLN A 843 7.02 -11.13 -40.38
CA GLN A 843 7.02 -9.88 -41.15
C GLN A 843 5.74 -9.70 -42.01
N THR A 844 4.58 -10.18 -41.55
CA THR A 844 3.33 -10.14 -42.34
C THR A 844 2.05 -9.91 -41.51
N GLY A 845 1.69 -8.64 -41.29
CA GLY A 845 0.28 -8.23 -41.31
C GLY A 845 -0.44 -7.96 -39.99
N THR A 846 -0.40 -6.69 -39.54
CA THR A 846 -1.57 -5.94 -39.02
C THR A 846 -2.26 -6.36 -37.70
N THR A 847 -1.79 -7.35 -36.94
CA THR A 847 -2.31 -7.62 -35.58
C THR A 847 -1.19 -7.88 -34.56
N SER A 848 -1.38 -7.37 -33.34
CA SER A 848 -0.51 -7.41 -32.15
C SER A 848 0.68 -8.37 -32.20
N GLU A 849 1.87 -7.79 -32.38
CA GLU A 849 3.16 -8.49 -32.34
C GLU A 849 3.60 -8.70 -30.87
N GLU A 850 3.75 -9.95 -30.43
CA GLU A 850 4.38 -10.25 -29.14
C GLU A 850 5.92 -10.18 -29.25
N ILE A 851 6.55 -9.62 -28.22
CA ILE A 851 8.00 -9.68 -28.02
C ILE A 851 8.30 -11.01 -27.32
N VAL A 852 9.00 -11.91 -28.01
CA VAL A 852 9.29 -13.27 -27.51
C VAL A 852 10.78 -13.50 -27.27
N ASP A 853 11.09 -14.39 -26.32
CA ASP A 853 12.44 -14.92 -26.11
C ASP A 853 12.77 -15.95 -27.19
N CYS A 854 13.93 -15.83 -27.83
CA CYS A 854 14.34 -16.65 -28.97
C CYS A 854 14.98 -18.00 -28.57
N THR A 855 15.14 -18.30 -27.27
CA THR A 855 15.97 -19.41 -26.78
C THR A 855 15.41 -20.83 -26.96
N TRP A 856 14.22 -21.02 -27.54
CA TRP A 856 13.48 -22.31 -27.53
C TRP A 856 13.07 -22.87 -28.91
N SER A 857 13.87 -22.69 -29.96
CA SER A 857 13.68 -23.38 -31.25
C SER A 857 14.80 -24.40 -31.56
N PRO A 858 14.58 -25.71 -31.37
CA PRO A 858 15.57 -26.74 -31.66
C PRO A 858 15.50 -27.19 -33.13
N VAL A 859 16.15 -26.43 -34.03
CA VAL A 859 16.34 -26.79 -35.44
C VAL A 859 17.84 -26.78 -35.79
N ALA A 860 18.29 -27.82 -36.49
CA ALA A 860 19.68 -28.28 -36.46
C ALA A 860 20.51 -27.90 -37.70
N ASP A 861 19.95 -27.12 -38.62
CA ASP A 861 20.58 -26.74 -39.88
C ASP A 861 21.15 -25.29 -39.77
N TYR A 862 22.39 -25.10 -40.22
CA TYR A 862 23.19 -23.89 -39.97
C TYR A 862 23.56 -23.20 -41.29
N ALA A 863 23.16 -21.94 -41.42
CA ALA A 863 23.43 -21.12 -42.58
C ALA A 863 23.93 -19.72 -42.19
N GLU A 864 24.84 -19.19 -42.99
CA GLU A 864 25.41 -17.86 -42.80
C GLU A 864 25.00 -16.93 -43.96
N MET A 865 24.69 -15.68 -43.67
CA MET A 865 24.43 -14.68 -44.72
C MET A 865 25.74 -14.29 -45.40
N TYR A 866 25.86 -14.58 -46.70
CA TYR A 866 26.96 -14.13 -47.55
C TYR A 866 26.46 -13.16 -48.62
N PRO A 867 27.28 -12.17 -49.03
CA PRO A 867 27.06 -11.43 -50.26
C PRO A 867 27.36 -12.36 -51.44
N VAL A 868 26.49 -12.43 -52.43
CA VAL A 868 26.68 -13.34 -53.58
C VAL A 868 26.53 -12.61 -54.92
N GLU A 869 27.17 -13.11 -55.97
CA GLU A 869 27.06 -12.54 -57.32
C GLU A 869 25.62 -12.61 -57.88
N GLU A 870 25.30 -11.66 -58.76
CA GLU A 870 23.97 -11.55 -59.37
C GLU A 870 23.66 -12.77 -60.27
N GLY A 871 22.41 -13.25 -60.22
CA GLY A 871 21.99 -14.47 -60.94
C GLY A 871 22.33 -15.78 -60.22
N ILE A 872 22.78 -15.73 -58.96
CA ILE A 872 22.74 -16.88 -58.04
C ILE A 872 21.30 -17.10 -57.53
N GLU A 873 20.93 -18.36 -57.36
CA GLU A 873 19.60 -18.81 -56.96
C GLU A 873 19.69 -19.89 -55.87
N PRO A 874 18.62 -20.11 -55.07
CA PRO A 874 18.56 -21.21 -54.11
C PRO A 874 18.86 -22.57 -54.74
N GLY A 875 19.72 -23.34 -54.08
CA GLY A 875 20.25 -24.63 -54.49
C GLY A 875 21.54 -24.57 -55.33
N ASP A 876 22.07 -23.39 -55.64
CA ASP A 876 23.39 -23.26 -56.26
C ASP A 876 24.53 -23.60 -55.27
N LEU A 877 25.49 -24.40 -55.72
CA LEU A 877 26.79 -24.63 -55.09
C LEU A 877 27.69 -23.40 -55.28
N VAL A 878 28.28 -22.91 -54.19
CA VAL A 878 29.06 -21.67 -54.19
C VAL A 878 30.50 -21.82 -53.68
N VAL A 879 31.34 -20.88 -54.13
CA VAL A 879 32.77 -20.74 -53.85
C VAL A 879 33.12 -19.27 -53.57
N PRO A 880 34.17 -18.97 -52.78
CA PRO A 880 34.69 -17.61 -52.67
C PRO A 880 35.19 -17.07 -54.01
N SER A 881 34.78 -15.86 -54.39
CA SER A 881 35.36 -15.11 -55.51
C SER A 881 36.63 -14.35 -55.09
N SER A 882 37.19 -13.52 -55.97
CA SER A 882 38.23 -12.54 -55.63
C SER A 882 37.69 -11.16 -55.22
N VAL A 883 36.36 -10.97 -55.21
CA VAL A 883 35.69 -9.71 -54.85
C VAL A 883 35.47 -9.66 -53.34
N ILE A 884 35.83 -8.54 -52.72
CA ILE A 884 35.59 -8.27 -51.30
C ILE A 884 34.65 -7.07 -51.20
N VAL A 885 33.61 -7.21 -50.37
CA VAL A 885 32.63 -6.15 -50.07
C VAL A 885 32.76 -5.71 -48.60
N GLU A 886 32.26 -4.52 -48.28
CA GLU A 886 32.30 -3.96 -46.93
C GLU A 886 30.88 -3.82 -46.37
N THR A 887 30.62 -4.50 -45.25
CA THR A 887 29.30 -4.56 -44.60
C THR A 887 28.93 -3.24 -43.95
N THR A 888 27.66 -3.08 -43.55
CA THR A 888 27.15 -1.87 -42.90
C THR A 888 27.80 -1.63 -41.52
N ASP A 889 28.37 -2.67 -40.90
CA ASP A 889 29.21 -2.60 -39.69
C ASP A 889 30.73 -2.51 -39.97
N GLY A 890 31.14 -2.28 -41.22
CA GLY A 890 32.53 -2.01 -41.61
C GLY A 890 33.44 -3.23 -41.73
N LYS A 891 32.88 -4.45 -41.78
CA LYS A 891 33.66 -5.69 -41.93
C LYS A 891 33.79 -6.10 -43.39
N LYS A 892 34.88 -6.82 -43.70
CA LYS A 892 35.22 -7.20 -45.08
C LYS A 892 34.91 -8.68 -45.30
N LEU A 893 33.99 -8.94 -46.24
CA LEU A 893 33.55 -10.28 -46.61
C LEU A 893 33.86 -10.55 -48.07
N THR A 894 34.25 -11.78 -48.38
CA THR A 894 34.41 -12.22 -49.77
C THR A 894 33.04 -12.52 -50.38
N LYS A 895 32.75 -11.93 -51.55
CA LYS A 895 31.53 -12.21 -52.31
C LYS A 895 31.60 -13.61 -52.90
N LEU A 896 30.52 -14.39 -52.84
CA LEU A 896 30.52 -15.76 -53.35
C LEU A 896 30.02 -15.82 -54.79
N THR A 897 30.61 -16.71 -55.59
CA THR A 897 30.21 -17.02 -56.96
C THR A 897 29.87 -18.52 -57.09
N LYS A 898 29.32 -18.96 -58.22
CA LYS A 898 28.98 -20.37 -58.45
C LYS A 898 30.23 -21.23 -58.62
N THR A 899 30.16 -22.52 -58.25
CA THR A 899 31.20 -23.49 -58.68
C THR A 899 31.26 -23.53 -60.21
N THR A 900 32.46 -23.54 -60.80
CA THR A 900 32.70 -23.49 -62.26
C THR A 900 33.59 -24.61 -62.79
N GLN A 901 34.04 -25.52 -61.91
CA GLN A 901 34.87 -26.68 -62.25
C GLN A 901 34.30 -27.94 -61.58
N PRO A 902 34.51 -29.14 -62.16
CA PRO A 902 34.21 -30.40 -61.48
C PRO A 902 35.13 -30.60 -60.26
N TYR A 903 34.62 -31.19 -59.19
CA TYR A 903 35.38 -31.45 -57.94
C TYR A 903 36.07 -30.21 -57.35
N GLN A 904 35.47 -29.02 -57.48
CA GLN A 904 36.11 -27.75 -57.12
C GLN A 904 36.43 -27.69 -55.62
N SER A 905 37.74 -27.70 -55.31
CA SER A 905 38.26 -27.86 -53.94
C SER A 905 37.87 -26.73 -52.98
N THR A 906 37.63 -25.51 -53.49
CA THR A 906 37.25 -24.32 -52.72
C THR A 906 35.74 -24.19 -52.46
N MET A 907 34.94 -25.20 -52.79
CA MET A 907 33.49 -25.23 -52.54
C MET A 907 33.19 -25.15 -51.04
N ILE A 908 32.38 -24.15 -50.66
CA ILE A 908 32.14 -23.76 -49.26
C ILE A 908 30.75 -24.17 -48.75
N GLY A 909 29.71 -24.08 -49.57
CA GLY A 909 28.33 -24.33 -49.14
C GLY A 909 27.32 -24.28 -50.28
N VAL A 910 26.04 -24.29 -49.91
CA VAL A 910 24.88 -24.24 -50.83
C VAL A 910 24.01 -23.04 -50.47
N VAL A 911 23.58 -22.26 -51.46
CA VAL A 911 22.62 -21.17 -51.24
C VAL A 911 21.26 -21.76 -50.87
N SER A 912 20.74 -21.43 -49.68
CA SER A 912 19.42 -21.89 -49.23
C SER A 912 18.30 -21.01 -49.80
N ASP A 913 17.04 -21.44 -49.69
CA ASP A 913 15.91 -20.58 -50.07
C ASP A 913 15.53 -19.66 -48.90
N PRO A 914 15.57 -18.32 -49.06
CA PRO A 914 15.21 -17.39 -47.99
C PRO A 914 13.72 -17.42 -47.61
N LYS A 915 12.90 -18.31 -48.20
CA LYS A 915 11.52 -18.58 -47.78
C LYS A 915 11.38 -19.81 -46.89
N ASP A 916 12.33 -20.74 -46.94
CA ASP A 916 12.33 -21.98 -46.13
C ASP A 916 13.10 -21.79 -44.80
N ILE A 917 13.03 -20.59 -44.23
CA ILE A 917 13.77 -20.16 -43.02
C ILE A 917 13.26 -20.77 -41.71
N THR A 918 12.32 -21.72 -41.74
CA THR A 918 11.85 -22.45 -40.55
C THR A 918 12.89 -23.41 -40.00
N ASP A 919 13.79 -23.92 -40.86
CA ASP A 919 14.71 -25.00 -40.52
C ASP A 919 16.14 -24.50 -40.23
N PHE A 920 16.46 -23.24 -40.55
CA PHE A 920 17.82 -22.68 -40.45
C PHE A 920 17.94 -21.58 -39.39
N ASN A 921 18.94 -21.72 -38.51
CA ASN A 921 19.48 -20.57 -37.79
C ASN A 921 20.36 -19.76 -38.75
N VAL A 922 19.79 -18.73 -39.37
CA VAL A 922 20.48 -17.81 -40.28
C VAL A 922 21.16 -16.71 -39.46
N ILE A 923 22.50 -16.72 -39.40
CA ILE A 923 23.29 -15.67 -38.73
C ILE A 923 24.26 -15.00 -39.71
N GLY A 924 24.75 -13.80 -39.40
CA GLY A 924 25.70 -13.11 -40.28
C GLY A 924 25.84 -11.63 -39.99
N TYR A 925 26.44 -10.92 -40.94
CA TYR A 925 26.67 -9.48 -40.87
C TYR A 925 25.59 -8.70 -41.62
N ASN A 926 25.48 -7.40 -41.30
CA ASN A 926 24.58 -6.47 -41.99
C ASN A 926 25.12 -6.13 -43.39
N ILE A 927 25.09 -7.10 -44.29
CA ILE A 927 25.34 -6.94 -45.72
C ILE A 927 24.19 -6.08 -46.30
N LYS A 928 24.52 -5.18 -47.23
CA LYS A 928 23.53 -4.30 -47.85
C LYS A 928 22.74 -5.04 -48.93
N ASP A 929 21.49 -4.63 -49.17
CA ASP A 929 20.65 -5.17 -50.25
C ASP A 929 21.32 -5.07 -51.63
N GLU A 930 22.05 -3.98 -51.90
CA GLU A 930 22.81 -3.76 -53.15
C GLU A 930 23.92 -4.81 -53.40
N ASP A 931 24.33 -5.54 -52.36
CA ASP A 931 25.33 -6.60 -52.45
C ASP A 931 24.74 -8.01 -52.63
N ASN A 932 23.41 -8.12 -52.77
CA ASN A 932 22.66 -9.37 -52.91
C ASN A 932 22.97 -10.39 -51.79
N PRO A 933 22.51 -10.11 -50.55
CA PRO A 933 22.72 -10.99 -49.41
C PRO A 933 21.85 -12.24 -49.50
N MET A 934 22.45 -13.44 -49.46
CA MET A 934 21.74 -14.71 -49.47
C MET A 934 22.24 -15.67 -48.37
N PRO A 935 21.36 -16.50 -47.78
CA PRO A 935 21.77 -17.50 -46.80
C PRO A 935 22.51 -18.64 -47.49
N VAL A 936 23.69 -18.99 -47.00
CA VAL A 936 24.49 -20.11 -47.48
C VAL A 936 24.64 -21.13 -46.37
N ALA A 937 24.04 -22.29 -46.57
CA ALA A 937 24.11 -23.41 -45.66
C ALA A 937 25.50 -24.07 -45.70
N LEU A 938 26.09 -24.21 -44.51
CA LEU A 938 27.40 -24.82 -44.30
C LEU A 938 27.29 -26.21 -43.66
N SER A 939 26.19 -26.48 -42.96
CA SER A 939 25.82 -27.79 -42.41
C SER A 939 24.30 -27.92 -42.39
N GLY A 940 23.75 -29.05 -42.83
CA GLY A 940 22.31 -29.34 -42.71
C GLY A 940 21.59 -29.73 -44.00
N ARG A 941 20.27 -29.88 -43.94
CA ARG A 941 19.40 -30.40 -45.01
C ARG A 941 18.96 -29.28 -45.95
N VAL A 942 19.43 -29.30 -47.20
CA VAL A 942 19.21 -28.21 -48.18
C VAL A 942 18.76 -28.77 -49.52
N LEU A 943 17.87 -28.06 -50.22
CA LEU A 943 17.51 -28.35 -51.61
C LEU A 943 18.65 -27.93 -52.57
N VAL A 944 19.48 -28.89 -52.99
CA VAL A 944 20.61 -28.69 -53.91
C VAL A 944 20.17 -28.92 -55.36
N LYS A 945 20.65 -28.09 -56.29
CA LYS A 945 20.51 -28.34 -57.73
C LYS A 945 21.42 -29.48 -58.18
N VAL A 946 20.89 -30.45 -58.91
CA VAL A 946 21.63 -31.67 -59.33
C VAL A 946 21.49 -31.99 -60.82
N SER A 947 22.50 -32.68 -61.35
CA SER A 947 22.52 -33.28 -62.69
C SER A 947 22.97 -34.73 -62.63
N THR A 948 22.57 -35.53 -63.61
CA THR A 948 23.01 -36.93 -63.76
C THR A 948 24.29 -37.06 -64.62
N GLU A 949 25.17 -36.05 -64.60
CA GLU A 949 26.39 -36.00 -65.42
C GLU A 949 27.31 -37.21 -65.15
N ASN A 950 27.50 -37.54 -63.87
CA ASN A 950 28.18 -38.74 -63.39
C ASN A 950 27.22 -39.92 -63.13
N GLY A 951 26.11 -39.99 -63.88
CA GLY A 951 25.10 -41.04 -63.78
C GLY A 951 23.98 -40.77 -62.77
N GLU A 952 23.16 -41.79 -62.55
CA GLU A 952 21.99 -41.74 -61.65
C GLU A 952 22.38 -41.45 -60.19
N ILE A 953 21.74 -40.44 -59.59
CA ILE A 953 21.86 -40.14 -58.16
C ILE A 953 20.82 -40.94 -57.38
N LYS A 954 21.23 -41.53 -56.26
CA LYS A 954 20.41 -42.29 -55.31
C LYS A 954 20.59 -41.73 -53.90
N PRO A 955 19.62 -41.93 -52.98
CA PRO A 955 19.83 -41.65 -51.57
C PRO A 955 21.08 -42.38 -51.06
N GLY A 956 21.94 -41.65 -50.34
CA GLY A 956 23.25 -42.14 -49.88
C GLY A 956 24.43 -41.83 -50.81
N ASP A 957 24.21 -41.40 -52.06
CA ASP A 957 25.31 -40.95 -52.93
C ASP A 957 25.91 -39.64 -52.43
N LEU A 958 27.24 -39.57 -52.40
CA LEU A 958 27.96 -38.30 -52.18
C LEU A 958 27.94 -37.45 -53.45
N LEU A 959 27.82 -36.15 -53.28
CA LEU A 959 27.71 -35.18 -54.38
C LEU A 959 28.90 -34.21 -54.41
N THR A 960 29.27 -33.77 -55.62
CA THR A 960 30.35 -32.82 -55.89
C THR A 960 29.89 -31.80 -56.95
N SER A 961 30.67 -30.76 -57.25
CA SER A 961 30.33 -29.82 -58.34
C SER A 961 30.43 -30.48 -59.71
N ALA A 962 29.50 -30.15 -60.61
CA ALA A 962 29.43 -30.64 -61.99
C ALA A 962 30.43 -29.94 -62.93
N SER A 963 30.77 -30.54 -64.09
CA SER A 963 31.58 -29.86 -65.12
C SER A 963 30.73 -29.12 -66.16
N SER A 964 29.54 -29.62 -66.48
CA SER A 964 28.72 -29.10 -67.58
C SER A 964 27.92 -27.86 -67.24
N THR A 965 27.65 -27.59 -65.96
CA THR A 965 26.78 -26.49 -65.51
C THR A 965 27.28 -25.85 -64.21
N PRO A 966 27.60 -24.55 -64.20
CA PRO A 966 28.01 -23.84 -62.98
C PRO A 966 26.94 -23.86 -61.88
N GLY A 967 27.38 -24.03 -60.63
CA GLY A 967 26.51 -24.07 -59.44
C GLY A 967 25.69 -25.35 -59.28
N VAL A 968 25.77 -26.32 -60.19
CA VAL A 968 25.03 -27.59 -60.11
C VAL A 968 25.92 -28.69 -59.54
N ALA A 969 25.35 -29.57 -58.73
CA ALA A 969 26.02 -30.76 -58.23
C ALA A 969 25.83 -31.98 -59.15
N MET A 970 26.74 -32.94 -59.07
CA MET A 970 26.62 -34.26 -59.68
C MET A 970 27.10 -35.33 -58.71
N LYS A 971 26.82 -36.60 -59.02
CA LYS A 971 27.35 -37.75 -58.28
C LYS A 971 28.88 -37.72 -58.20
N ALA A 972 29.44 -37.94 -57.02
CA ALA A 972 30.87 -38.18 -56.87
C ALA A 972 31.20 -39.63 -57.27
N THR A 973 32.15 -39.78 -58.18
CA THR A 973 32.66 -41.05 -58.73
C THR A 973 34.14 -41.27 -58.40
N GLU A 974 34.88 -40.19 -58.13
CA GLU A 974 36.31 -40.19 -57.83
C GLU A 974 36.61 -39.46 -56.50
N PRO A 975 37.80 -39.67 -55.90
CA PRO A 975 38.20 -38.97 -54.67
C PRO A 975 38.32 -37.46 -54.88
N GLY A 976 37.68 -36.65 -54.03
CA GLY A 976 37.64 -35.20 -54.21
C GLY A 976 36.80 -34.46 -53.16
N ARG A 977 36.64 -33.14 -53.34
CA ARG A 977 35.77 -32.30 -52.51
C ARG A 977 34.30 -32.65 -52.79
N VAL A 978 33.54 -32.92 -51.75
CA VAL A 978 32.10 -33.23 -51.82
C VAL A 978 31.31 -32.23 -50.98
N ILE A 979 30.09 -31.88 -51.41
CA ILE A 979 29.23 -30.92 -50.72
C ILE A 979 28.42 -31.58 -49.60
N GLY A 980 28.06 -32.86 -49.76
CA GLY A 980 27.15 -33.55 -48.86
C GLY A 980 26.65 -34.89 -49.43
N ILE A 981 25.72 -35.52 -48.70
CA ILE A 981 25.08 -36.79 -49.04
C ILE A 981 23.67 -36.52 -49.58
N ALA A 982 23.33 -37.06 -50.74
CA ALA A 982 21.97 -37.03 -51.28
C ALA A 982 21.00 -37.79 -50.35
N LEU A 983 19.91 -37.14 -49.94
CA LEU A 983 18.84 -37.80 -49.16
C LEU A 983 17.73 -38.36 -50.07
N GLU A 984 17.70 -37.90 -51.33
CA GLU A 984 16.74 -38.28 -52.37
C GLU A 984 17.47 -38.77 -53.62
N GLY A 985 16.76 -39.45 -54.53
CA GLY A 985 17.31 -39.91 -55.81
C GLY A 985 16.91 -39.01 -56.97
N TYR A 986 17.77 -38.90 -57.99
CA TYR A 986 17.50 -38.14 -59.21
C TYR A 986 17.90 -38.89 -60.48
N LYS A 987 16.97 -38.92 -61.45
CA LYS A 987 17.09 -39.66 -62.73
C LYS A 987 16.77 -38.82 -63.98
N GLY A 988 16.63 -37.51 -63.86
CA GLY A 988 16.13 -36.66 -64.94
C GLY A 988 17.23 -36.19 -65.90
N GLU A 989 16.88 -36.04 -67.18
CA GLU A 989 17.78 -35.57 -68.26
C GLU A 989 18.06 -34.04 -68.22
N ARG A 990 17.64 -33.35 -67.15
CA ARG A 990 17.80 -31.91 -66.95
C ARG A 990 18.31 -31.64 -65.54
N ILE A 991 18.56 -30.38 -65.20
CA ILE A 991 18.88 -29.98 -63.83
C ILE A 991 17.63 -30.17 -62.96
N GLY A 992 17.75 -30.92 -61.88
CA GLY A 992 16.73 -31.06 -60.84
C GLY A 992 17.09 -30.28 -59.57
N LYS A 993 16.22 -30.34 -58.56
CA LYS A 993 16.55 -30.10 -57.15
C LYS A 993 16.24 -31.35 -56.35
N ILE A 994 17.09 -31.67 -55.37
CA ILE A 994 16.85 -32.72 -54.38
C ILE A 994 17.36 -32.30 -53.00
N THR A 995 16.81 -32.87 -51.93
CA THR A 995 17.31 -32.66 -50.57
C THR A 995 18.67 -33.37 -50.37
N VAL A 996 19.64 -32.65 -49.81
CA VAL A 996 21.01 -33.10 -49.53
C VAL A 996 21.37 -32.72 -48.10
N PHE A 997 21.98 -33.63 -47.36
CA PHE A 997 22.65 -33.30 -46.10
C PHE A 997 24.03 -32.70 -46.42
N VAL A 998 24.10 -31.37 -46.41
CA VAL A 998 25.31 -30.58 -46.60
C VAL A 998 26.27 -30.85 -45.44
N ASN A 999 27.46 -31.32 -45.80
CA ASN A 999 28.59 -31.60 -44.92
C ASN A 999 29.85 -31.52 -45.79
N PRO A 1000 30.42 -30.31 -46.01
CA PRO A 1000 31.44 -30.11 -47.03
C PRO A 1000 32.80 -30.68 -46.61
N HIS A 1001 33.13 -31.89 -47.10
CA HIS A 1001 34.35 -32.64 -46.74
C HIS A 1001 35.13 -33.13 -47.97
N PHE A 1002 36.22 -33.86 -47.74
CA PHE A 1002 36.98 -34.53 -48.81
C PHE A 1002 36.71 -36.04 -48.74
N TRP A 1003 36.25 -36.63 -49.84
CA TRP A 1003 35.94 -38.04 -49.96
C TRP A 1003 37.07 -38.81 -50.62
N LEU A 1004 37.34 -40.04 -50.15
CA LEU A 1004 38.44 -40.88 -50.62
C LEU A 1004 38.03 -41.88 -51.73
N GLY A 1005 36.82 -41.75 -52.29
CA GLY A 1005 36.25 -42.69 -53.24
C GLY A 1005 35.64 -43.94 -52.58
N PRO A 1006 35.01 -44.84 -53.35
CA PRO A 1006 34.48 -46.08 -52.83
C PRO A 1006 35.62 -47.06 -52.51
N ILE A 1007 35.72 -47.49 -51.25
CA ILE A 1007 36.72 -48.47 -50.80
C ILE A 1007 36.29 -49.92 -51.12
N PHE A 1008 35.03 -50.11 -51.52
CA PHE A 1008 34.44 -51.40 -51.89
C PHE A 1008 33.72 -51.32 -53.24
N GLU A 1009 34.17 -52.12 -54.21
CA GLU A 1009 33.33 -52.67 -55.26
C GLU A 1009 33.22 -54.18 -55.04
N GLU A 1010 32.08 -54.78 -55.37
CA GLU A 1010 31.89 -56.23 -55.26
C GLU A 1010 32.69 -56.96 -56.36
N SER A 1011 33.53 -57.92 -55.96
CA SER A 1011 34.21 -58.83 -56.89
C SER A 1011 34.03 -60.28 -56.44
N THR A 1012 33.45 -61.09 -57.32
CA THR A 1012 32.91 -62.41 -57.00
C THR A 1012 33.93 -63.53 -57.21
N THR A 1013 34.90 -63.65 -56.31
CA THR A 1013 35.84 -64.81 -56.29
C THR A 1013 36.08 -65.35 -54.89
N THR A 1014 36.17 -66.67 -54.78
CA THR A 1014 36.30 -67.42 -53.52
C THR A 1014 37.73 -67.42 -52.97
N GLU A 1015 38.08 -66.41 -52.16
CA GLU A 1015 39.14 -66.57 -51.15
C GLU A 1015 38.89 -65.65 -49.94
N GLN A 1016 38.88 -66.23 -48.73
CA GLN A 1016 38.34 -65.57 -47.53
C GLN A 1016 39.42 -64.83 -46.73
N LEU A 1017 39.99 -63.77 -47.30
CA LEU A 1017 40.86 -62.84 -46.56
C LEU A 1017 40.12 -62.12 -45.43
N GLY A 1018 40.78 -61.94 -44.30
CA GLY A 1018 40.20 -61.40 -43.08
C GLY A 1018 39.92 -59.89 -43.15
N ILE A 1019 39.09 -59.42 -42.20
CA ILE A 1019 38.81 -57.98 -42.04
C ILE A 1019 40.11 -57.19 -41.77
N LEU A 1020 41.04 -57.77 -41.01
CA LEU A 1020 42.32 -57.15 -40.69
C LEU A 1020 43.19 -56.94 -41.93
N ASP A 1021 43.33 -57.96 -42.80
CA ASP A 1021 44.13 -57.86 -44.03
C ASP A 1021 43.57 -56.81 -45.00
N LYS A 1022 42.23 -56.75 -45.11
CA LYS A 1022 41.52 -55.79 -45.96
C LYS A 1022 41.66 -54.36 -45.43
N PHE A 1023 41.60 -54.17 -44.12
CA PHE A 1023 41.86 -52.89 -43.45
C PHE A 1023 43.33 -52.45 -43.64
N THR A 1024 44.29 -53.37 -43.50
CA THR A 1024 45.71 -53.12 -43.77
C THR A 1024 45.95 -52.68 -45.22
N LEU A 1025 45.29 -53.30 -46.21
CA LEU A 1025 45.43 -52.93 -47.62
C LEU A 1025 44.87 -51.52 -47.93
N ALA A 1026 43.74 -51.14 -47.31
CA ALA A 1026 43.16 -49.81 -47.44
C ALA A 1026 44.07 -48.73 -46.82
N ILE A 1027 44.62 -48.99 -45.62
CA ILE A 1027 45.61 -48.12 -44.99
C ILE A 1027 46.87 -47.99 -45.87
N LYS A 1028 47.39 -49.09 -46.40
CA LYS A 1028 48.62 -49.08 -47.20
C LYS A 1028 48.48 -48.23 -48.46
N ARG A 1029 47.39 -48.39 -49.21
CA ARG A 1029 47.07 -47.55 -50.40
C ARG A 1029 46.89 -46.05 -50.06
N THR A 1030 46.41 -45.74 -48.86
CA THR A 1030 46.19 -44.36 -48.40
C THR A 1030 47.51 -43.70 -48.00
N LEU A 1031 48.38 -44.43 -47.27
CA LEU A 1031 49.72 -43.96 -46.89
C LEU A 1031 50.62 -43.76 -48.12
N GLU A 1032 50.59 -44.68 -49.08
CA GLU A 1032 51.38 -44.58 -50.33
C GLU A 1032 51.05 -43.30 -51.12
N LYS A 1033 49.77 -42.87 -51.14
CA LYS A 1033 49.33 -41.59 -51.73
C LYS A 1033 49.68 -40.35 -50.90
N LEU A 1034 49.96 -40.51 -49.60
CA LEU A 1034 50.47 -39.46 -48.71
C LEU A 1034 52.01 -39.43 -48.64
N GLY A 1035 52.72 -40.21 -49.47
CA GLY A 1035 54.19 -40.24 -49.51
C GLY A 1035 54.85 -41.07 -48.40
N LEU A 1036 54.08 -41.85 -47.65
CA LEU A 1036 54.52 -42.71 -46.56
C LEU A 1036 54.50 -44.18 -47.00
N ILE A 1037 55.62 -44.87 -46.86
CA ILE A 1037 55.73 -46.30 -47.23
C ILE A 1037 55.99 -47.11 -45.96
N ILE A 1038 55.26 -48.22 -45.79
CA ILE A 1038 55.52 -49.20 -44.73
C ILE A 1038 56.07 -50.48 -45.38
N GLU A 1039 57.36 -50.72 -45.16
CA GLU A 1039 58.02 -52.00 -45.38
C GLU A 1039 58.55 -52.54 -44.05
N ASN A 1040 58.49 -53.86 -43.87
CA ASN A 1040 59.09 -54.59 -42.74
C ASN A 1040 58.77 -54.01 -41.34
N GLY A 1041 57.58 -53.44 -41.16
CA GLY A 1041 57.08 -52.95 -39.87
C GLY A 1041 57.56 -51.55 -39.46
N ILE A 1042 58.26 -50.82 -40.32
CA ILE A 1042 58.73 -49.45 -40.05
C ILE A 1042 58.07 -48.49 -41.04
N ALA A 1043 57.49 -47.39 -40.55
CA ALA A 1043 57.01 -46.30 -41.39
C ALA A 1043 58.18 -45.43 -41.85
N GLN A 1044 58.37 -45.32 -43.17
CA GLN A 1044 59.41 -44.51 -43.78
C GLN A 1044 58.81 -43.33 -44.56
N ILE A 1045 59.40 -42.15 -44.36
CA ILE A 1045 59.08 -40.92 -45.09
C ILE A 1045 59.96 -40.86 -46.33
N LYS A 1046 59.36 -40.66 -47.52
CA LYS A 1046 60.10 -40.73 -48.80
C LYS A 1046 61.12 -39.60 -48.99
N GLU A 1047 60.86 -38.41 -48.45
CA GLU A 1047 61.78 -37.27 -48.46
C GLU A 1047 61.49 -36.32 -47.28
N ILE A 1048 62.53 -35.71 -46.70
CA ILE A 1048 62.40 -34.68 -45.65
C ILE A 1048 63.11 -33.41 -46.11
N ILE A 1049 62.34 -32.38 -46.44
CA ILE A 1049 62.84 -31.05 -46.78
C ILE A 1049 62.66 -30.14 -45.56
N THR A 1050 63.77 -29.74 -44.93
CA THR A 1050 63.80 -28.81 -43.80
C THR A 1050 65.08 -27.98 -43.82
N GLU A 1051 65.00 -26.70 -43.45
CA GLU A 1051 66.17 -25.83 -43.37
C GLU A 1051 67.07 -26.14 -42.15
N LYS A 1052 66.56 -26.87 -41.16
CA LYS A 1052 67.33 -27.40 -40.02
C LYS A 1052 66.88 -28.79 -39.59
N LEU A 1053 67.86 -29.67 -39.38
CA LEU A 1053 67.68 -30.99 -38.78
C LEU A 1053 68.66 -31.14 -37.61
N SER A 1054 68.15 -31.25 -36.38
CA SER A 1054 68.96 -31.40 -35.16
C SER A 1054 68.85 -32.82 -34.62
N ALA A 1055 69.71 -33.72 -35.12
CA ALA A 1055 69.78 -35.12 -34.69
C ALA A 1055 71.02 -35.36 -33.80
N LYS A 1056 70.88 -36.22 -32.77
CA LYS A 1056 71.95 -36.51 -31.80
C LYS A 1056 72.99 -37.52 -32.32
N VAL A 1057 72.61 -38.33 -33.30
CA VAL A 1057 73.47 -39.22 -34.10
C VAL A 1057 72.87 -39.24 -35.51
N VAL A 1058 73.71 -39.30 -36.55
CA VAL A 1058 73.31 -39.50 -37.95
C VAL A 1058 74.08 -40.69 -38.51
N VAL A 1059 73.37 -41.62 -39.16
CA VAL A 1059 73.96 -42.80 -39.83
C VAL A 1059 73.49 -42.77 -41.28
N THR A 1060 74.44 -42.71 -42.21
CA THR A 1060 74.17 -42.67 -43.66
C THR A 1060 75.32 -43.30 -44.44
N ASN A 1061 75.03 -43.86 -45.60
CA ASN A 1061 76.04 -44.47 -46.48
C ASN A 1061 76.87 -43.42 -47.23
N GLN A 1062 76.28 -42.24 -47.48
CA GLN A 1062 76.97 -41.05 -47.98
C GLN A 1062 76.40 -39.77 -47.36
N LEU A 1063 77.26 -38.76 -47.18
CA LEU A 1063 76.87 -37.40 -46.81
C LEU A 1063 77.16 -36.47 -47.98
N CYS A 1064 76.20 -35.63 -48.39
CA CYS A 1064 76.30 -34.79 -49.58
C CYS A 1064 76.14 -33.30 -49.26
N LEU A 1065 76.87 -32.46 -49.99
CA LEU A 1065 76.82 -31.00 -49.98
C LEU A 1065 76.78 -30.52 -51.44
N GLY A 1066 75.58 -30.17 -51.92
CA GLY A 1066 75.33 -29.98 -53.35
C GLY A 1066 75.56 -31.29 -54.11
N GLN A 1067 76.26 -31.24 -55.25
CA GLN A 1067 76.62 -32.42 -56.03
C GLN A 1067 77.87 -33.17 -55.51
N THR A 1068 78.48 -32.73 -54.40
CA THR A 1068 79.64 -33.39 -53.79
C THR A 1068 79.18 -34.33 -52.69
N CYS A 1069 79.35 -35.64 -52.88
CA CYS A 1069 79.06 -36.67 -51.88
C CYS A 1069 80.32 -37.37 -51.38
N ILE A 1070 80.35 -37.70 -50.09
CA ILE A 1070 81.41 -38.50 -49.45
C ILE A 1070 80.82 -39.76 -48.81
N ASP A 1071 81.44 -40.91 -49.07
CA ASP A 1071 81.14 -42.20 -48.43
C ASP A 1071 81.96 -42.40 -47.15
N GLU A 1072 81.71 -43.49 -46.42
CA GLU A 1072 82.45 -43.84 -45.20
C GLU A 1072 83.98 -43.89 -45.43
N ALA A 1073 84.44 -44.28 -46.63
CA ALA A 1073 85.85 -44.34 -46.97
C ALA A 1073 86.46 -42.94 -47.18
N LYS A 1074 85.79 -42.04 -47.92
CA LYS A 1074 86.19 -40.62 -48.03
C LYS A 1074 86.12 -39.90 -46.69
N LEU A 1075 85.11 -40.20 -45.88
CA LEU A 1075 84.94 -39.59 -44.56
C LEU A 1075 86.06 -40.03 -43.61
N LYS A 1076 86.48 -41.30 -43.65
CA LYS A 1076 87.70 -41.78 -42.98
C LYS A 1076 88.96 -41.12 -43.55
N GLU A 1077 89.14 -41.06 -44.86
CA GLU A 1077 90.31 -40.41 -45.50
C GLU A 1077 90.44 -38.91 -45.14
N LEU A 1078 89.32 -38.22 -44.93
CA LEU A 1078 89.29 -36.84 -44.45
C LEU A 1078 89.64 -36.71 -42.97
N LEU A 1079 89.16 -37.62 -42.11
CA LEU A 1079 89.44 -37.63 -40.68
C LEU A 1079 90.87 -38.09 -40.35
N GLU A 1080 91.42 -39.04 -41.12
CA GLU A 1080 92.79 -39.55 -40.98
C GLU A 1080 93.86 -38.52 -41.39
N LYS A 1081 93.49 -37.46 -42.12
CA LYS A 1081 94.38 -36.33 -42.47
C LYS A 1081 94.56 -35.28 -41.37
N THR A 1082 93.81 -35.36 -40.27
CA THR A 1082 93.94 -34.48 -39.09
C THR A 1082 94.15 -35.31 -37.83
N GLY A 1083 95.30 -35.98 -37.75
CA GLY A 1083 95.52 -37.06 -36.78
C GLY A 1083 95.77 -36.63 -35.33
N THR A 1084 95.11 -37.32 -34.40
CA THR A 1084 95.54 -37.51 -33.01
C THR A 1084 95.16 -38.91 -32.49
N MET A 1085 95.99 -39.50 -31.64
CA MET A 1085 95.89 -40.86 -31.10
C MET A 1085 95.12 -40.87 -29.75
N GLY A 1086 94.62 -41.98 -29.19
CA GLY A 1086 94.58 -43.39 -29.60
C GLY A 1086 94.69 -44.36 -28.39
N THR A 1087 94.76 -45.69 -28.64
CA THR A 1087 95.26 -46.77 -27.71
C THR A 1087 94.40 -47.13 -26.46
N THR A 1088 94.34 -48.37 -25.92
CA THR A 1088 94.80 -49.74 -26.31
C THR A 1088 94.19 -50.85 -25.43
N ASN A 1089 93.97 -52.05 -26.00
CA ASN A 1089 94.12 -53.41 -25.41
C ASN A 1089 93.23 -53.83 -24.18
N ASN A 1090 93.08 -55.11 -23.77
CA ASN A 1090 93.65 -56.39 -24.22
C ASN A 1090 92.70 -57.62 -24.03
N GLN A 1091 93.12 -58.82 -24.44
CA GLN A 1091 92.48 -60.14 -24.21
C GLN A 1091 92.51 -60.57 -22.71
N ALA A 1092 91.79 -61.58 -22.15
CA ALA A 1092 91.72 -62.99 -22.56
C ALA A 1092 90.85 -63.91 -21.65
N THR A 1093 90.22 -64.94 -22.25
CA THR A 1093 90.04 -66.35 -21.79
C THR A 1093 89.34 -66.78 -20.47
N ASN A 1094 88.59 -67.89 -20.62
CA ASN A 1094 88.46 -69.09 -19.75
C ASN A 1094 87.22 -69.34 -18.87
N ASN A 1095 87.03 -70.64 -18.59
CA ASN A 1095 85.76 -71.37 -18.45
C ASN A 1095 85.68 -72.12 -17.10
N GLY A 1096 84.47 -72.48 -16.65
CA GLY A 1096 84.21 -73.39 -15.50
C GLY A 1096 83.98 -72.71 -14.14
N THR A 1097 83.30 -73.30 -13.14
CA THR A 1097 82.60 -74.61 -12.96
C THR A 1097 81.74 -74.55 -11.67
N THR A 1098 80.61 -75.24 -11.40
CA THR A 1098 79.69 -76.16 -12.12
C THR A 1098 78.45 -76.45 -11.22
N ASN A 1099 77.28 -76.78 -11.81
CA ASN A 1099 76.11 -77.46 -11.20
C ASN A 1099 75.28 -76.64 -10.16
N ASN A 1100 73.96 -76.84 -9.96
CA ASN A 1100 72.98 -77.72 -10.63
C ASN A 1100 71.55 -77.09 -10.63
N GLN A 1101 70.57 -77.81 -11.20
CA GLN A 1101 69.09 -77.62 -11.20
C GLN A 1101 68.50 -76.90 -9.94
N ALA A 1102 67.38 -76.15 -9.99
CA ALA A 1102 66.12 -76.50 -10.68
C ALA A 1102 65.08 -75.34 -10.81
N THR A 1103 64.12 -75.54 -11.72
CA THR A 1103 62.68 -75.11 -11.70
C THR A 1103 62.23 -73.64 -11.55
N ASN A 1104 61.25 -73.30 -12.42
CA ASN A 1104 60.09 -72.40 -12.24
C ASN A 1104 60.26 -70.86 -12.20
N ASN A 1105 59.80 -70.25 -13.30
CA ASN A 1105 58.94 -69.04 -13.42
C ASN A 1105 58.63 -68.20 -12.15
N GLY A 1106 58.87 -66.89 -12.23
CA GLY A 1106 58.12 -65.90 -11.44
C GLY A 1106 58.79 -64.51 -11.30
N ALA A 1107 58.05 -63.45 -11.61
CA ALA A 1107 58.38 -62.01 -11.45
C ALA A 1107 59.63 -61.50 -12.24
N ALA A 1108 59.78 -60.22 -12.59
CA ALA A 1108 58.91 -59.02 -12.57
C ALA A 1108 59.03 -58.31 -13.95
N SER A 1109 58.29 -57.28 -14.36
CA SER A 1109 57.94 -56.02 -13.67
C SER A 1109 56.85 -55.23 -14.43
N ASN A 1110 56.20 -54.29 -13.72
CA ASN A 1110 55.18 -53.30 -14.10
C ASN A 1110 55.07 -52.85 -15.58
N GLY A 1111 53.82 -52.63 -16.05
CA GLY A 1111 53.53 -51.99 -17.35
C GLY A 1111 52.06 -51.92 -17.75
N THR A 1112 51.22 -51.18 -17.01
CA THR A 1112 49.87 -50.73 -17.44
C THR A 1112 49.97 -49.75 -18.62
N THR A 1113 49.02 -49.56 -19.55
CA THR A 1113 47.57 -49.90 -19.68
C THR A 1113 47.18 -49.82 -21.20
N SER A 1114 45.97 -50.07 -21.73
CA SER A 1114 44.62 -50.41 -21.22
C SER A 1114 43.72 -51.00 -22.34
N ASN A 1115 42.81 -51.91 -21.97
CA ASN A 1115 41.55 -52.23 -22.68
C ASN A 1115 40.46 -51.19 -22.30
N GLU A 1116 39.26 -51.06 -22.87
CA GLU A 1116 38.45 -51.72 -23.94
C GLU A 1116 37.49 -50.61 -24.52
N THR A 1117 36.92 -50.66 -25.73
CA THR A 1117 35.68 -51.35 -26.19
C THR A 1117 34.42 -51.15 -25.30
N VAL A 1118 33.15 -51.14 -25.77
CA VAL A 1118 32.57 -51.27 -27.13
C VAL A 1118 31.15 -50.66 -27.19
N SER A 1119 30.49 -50.74 -28.35
CA SER A 1119 29.05 -50.54 -28.63
C SER A 1119 28.15 -51.59 -27.92
N ASN A 1120 26.85 -51.84 -28.19
CA ASN A 1120 25.98 -51.58 -29.33
C ASN A 1120 24.48 -51.75 -28.96
N GLU A 1121 23.61 -51.70 -29.98
CA GLU A 1121 22.35 -52.46 -30.10
C GLU A 1121 21.04 -51.96 -29.45
N THR A 1122 20.25 -51.34 -30.32
CA THR A 1122 18.78 -51.27 -30.39
C THR A 1122 18.11 -52.66 -30.41
N THR A 1123 16.92 -52.84 -29.78
CA THR A 1123 15.62 -53.08 -30.49
C THR A 1123 14.42 -53.57 -29.63
N SER A 1124 13.27 -52.90 -29.81
CA SER A 1124 11.89 -53.46 -29.94
C SER A 1124 11.04 -53.92 -28.72
N SER A 1125 9.72 -54.00 -28.97
CA SER A 1125 8.57 -54.35 -28.09
C SER A 1125 8.33 -53.38 -26.89
N GLN A 1126 7.26 -52.57 -26.74
CA GLN A 1126 5.90 -52.42 -27.30
C GLN A 1126 4.75 -53.13 -26.52
N SER A 1127 3.68 -52.36 -26.23
CA SER A 1127 2.28 -52.75 -25.91
C SER A 1127 1.93 -53.39 -24.55
N THR A 1128 0.73 -53.26 -23.97
CA THR A 1128 -0.39 -52.26 -24.04
C THR A 1128 -1.39 -52.57 -22.91
N SER A 1129 -2.07 -51.55 -22.33
CA SER A 1129 -3.51 -51.50 -21.98
C SER A 1129 -3.79 -50.53 -20.82
N THR A 1130 -4.88 -49.77 -20.66
CA THR A 1130 -5.84 -48.99 -21.49
C THR A 1130 -7.17 -48.89 -20.75
N SER A 1131 -7.49 -47.70 -20.23
CA SER A 1131 -8.84 -47.17 -19.94
C SER A 1131 -8.66 -45.65 -19.71
N GLU A 1132 -9.37 -44.73 -20.35
CA GLU A 1132 -10.81 -44.42 -20.15
C GLU A 1132 -11.13 -44.07 -18.68
N GLN A 1133 -11.88 -42.99 -18.35
CA GLN A 1133 -12.68 -42.07 -19.17
C GLN A 1133 -13.01 -40.78 -18.35
N LEU A 1134 -13.31 -39.65 -19.02
CA LEU A 1134 -14.11 -38.50 -18.49
C LEU A 1134 -13.52 -37.74 -17.26
N SER A 1135 -13.95 -36.54 -16.84
CA SER A 1135 -14.86 -35.48 -17.39
C SER A 1135 -14.45 -34.09 -16.86
N ASN A 1136 -14.98 -33.02 -17.45
CA ASN A 1136 -14.88 -31.63 -16.99
C ASN A 1136 -15.71 -31.34 -15.70
N GLU A 1137 -15.56 -30.10 -15.19
CA GLU A 1137 -16.53 -29.34 -14.36
C GLU A 1137 -16.77 -29.81 -12.89
N GLN A 1138 -17.11 -28.95 -11.92
CA GLN A 1138 -16.88 -27.49 -11.74
C GLN A 1138 -17.14 -27.10 -10.25
N LEU A 1139 -16.82 -25.85 -9.88
CA LEU A 1139 -17.46 -25.02 -8.83
C LEU A 1139 -17.57 -25.55 -7.37
N SER A 1140 -16.76 -24.98 -6.47
CA SER A 1140 -17.16 -24.43 -5.14
C SER A 1140 -15.90 -23.96 -4.37
N ASN A 1141 -15.87 -22.85 -3.63
CA ASN A 1141 -16.86 -21.78 -3.41
C ASN A 1141 -16.17 -20.40 -3.45
N GLU A 1142 -16.96 -19.34 -3.64
CA GLU A 1142 -16.50 -17.96 -3.47
C GLU A 1142 -16.34 -17.55 -1.99
N ALA A 1143 -15.52 -16.51 -1.81
CA ALA A 1143 -15.57 -15.43 -0.82
C ALA A 1143 -16.31 -15.62 0.52
N THR A 1144 -15.67 -15.13 1.59
CA THR A 1144 -16.34 -14.14 2.46
C THR A 1144 -15.34 -13.16 3.10
N SER A 1145 -15.89 -12.07 3.64
CA SER A 1145 -15.26 -11.04 4.48
C SER A 1145 -14.62 -11.61 5.78
N SER A 1146 -13.88 -10.88 6.62
CA SER A 1146 -13.94 -9.44 6.96
C SER A 1146 -12.65 -8.93 7.63
N GLU A 1147 -12.54 -7.59 7.78
CA GLU A 1147 -11.98 -6.90 8.98
C GLU A 1147 -10.49 -7.08 9.39
N GLN A 1148 -9.91 -6.23 10.25
CA GLN A 1148 -9.97 -4.76 10.25
C GLN A 1148 -8.70 -4.17 10.88
N GLN A 1149 -8.59 -2.84 10.82
CA GLN A 1149 -7.50 -2.03 11.35
C GLN A 1149 -7.28 -2.10 12.88
N THR A 1150 -6.00 -2.08 13.25
CA THR A 1150 -5.35 -1.35 14.37
C THR A 1150 -6.14 -1.05 15.66
N THR A 1151 -5.54 -1.38 16.81
CA THR A 1151 -5.89 -0.78 18.10
C THR A 1151 -5.00 0.44 18.44
N SER A 1152 -5.63 1.57 18.72
CA SER A 1152 -5.06 2.67 19.51
C SER A 1152 -6.09 3.13 20.55
N ASN A 1153 -5.70 3.21 21.81
CA ASN A 1153 -6.45 3.94 22.84
C ASN A 1153 -6.12 5.45 22.71
N GLU A 1154 -6.91 6.42 23.19
CA GLU A 1154 -7.78 6.38 24.38
C GLU A 1154 -9.16 7.07 24.25
N GLN A 1155 -10.07 6.61 25.13
CA GLN A 1155 -11.15 7.34 25.85
C GLN A 1155 -12.48 7.79 25.19
N SER A 1156 -13.56 7.42 25.91
CA SER A 1156 -14.95 7.94 25.95
C SER A 1156 -15.85 7.81 24.70
N GLY A 1157 -17.17 7.59 24.83
CA GLY A 1157 -17.94 7.17 26.01
C GLY A 1157 -19.44 7.47 25.92
N ASN A 1158 -20.28 6.41 25.90
CA ASN A 1158 -21.76 6.43 25.86
C ASN A 1158 -22.39 7.16 24.63
N GLU A 1159 -23.65 6.91 24.23
CA GLU A 1159 -24.70 6.06 24.81
C GLU A 1159 -25.59 5.36 23.75
N GLN A 1160 -26.46 4.48 24.25
CA GLN A 1160 -27.55 3.73 23.61
C GLN A 1160 -28.76 4.64 23.22
N LEU A 1161 -29.85 4.24 22.50
CA LEU A 1161 -30.40 2.95 22.04
C LEU A 1161 -31.42 3.15 20.88
N ASN A 1162 -31.97 2.03 20.37
CA ASN A 1162 -33.26 1.83 19.68
C ASN A 1162 -33.49 2.19 18.19
N ASN A 1163 -33.47 1.12 17.38
CA ASN A 1163 -34.46 0.75 16.34
C ASN A 1163 -35.84 1.44 16.37
N GLU A 1164 -36.39 1.63 15.17
CA GLU A 1164 -37.67 0.98 14.81
C GLU A 1164 -37.65 0.56 13.31
N GLN A 1165 -38.75 -0.01 12.77
CA GLN A 1165 -38.69 -1.03 11.69
C GLN A 1165 -39.77 -0.84 10.59
N LEU A 1166 -39.60 -1.56 9.47
CA LEU A 1166 -40.60 -2.04 8.47
C LEU A 1166 -40.76 -1.30 7.11
N ASN A 1167 -40.58 -2.11 6.05
CA ASN A 1167 -41.45 -2.28 4.85
C ASN A 1167 -41.74 -1.08 3.92
N SER A 1168 -41.22 -1.11 2.67
CA SER A 1168 -41.87 -1.61 1.41
C SER A 1168 -42.99 -0.69 0.89
N GLU A 1169 -43.07 -0.29 -0.38
CA GLU A 1169 -42.99 -1.04 -1.66
C GLU A 1169 -42.31 -0.16 -2.76
N GLN A 1170 -42.21 -0.46 -4.08
CA GLN A 1170 -42.91 -1.41 -4.97
C GLN A 1170 -42.03 -1.75 -6.21
N SER A 1171 -42.45 -2.72 -7.03
CA SER A 1171 -41.71 -3.20 -8.23
C SER A 1171 -42.63 -3.42 -9.44
N GLY A 1172 -42.11 -3.24 -10.66
CA GLY A 1172 -42.83 -3.46 -11.93
C GLY A 1172 -42.76 -2.27 -12.90
N ASN A 1173 -42.22 -2.25 -14.14
CA ASN A 1173 -41.34 -3.10 -14.99
C ASN A 1173 -41.90 -3.16 -16.45
N VAL A 1174 -41.04 -3.46 -17.44
CA VAL A 1174 -41.33 -3.91 -18.84
C VAL A 1174 -41.52 -2.86 -19.96
N GLN A 1175 -40.52 -2.81 -20.89
CA GLN A 1175 -40.54 -2.40 -22.34
C GLN A 1175 -40.95 -0.93 -22.69
N SER A 1176 -40.50 -0.28 -23.79
CA SER A 1176 -39.82 -0.70 -25.05
C SER A 1176 -38.91 0.40 -25.67
N GLU A 1177 -38.20 0.05 -26.75
CA GLU A 1177 -37.55 0.94 -27.76
C GLU A 1177 -38.57 1.71 -28.66
N PRO A 1178 -38.18 2.60 -29.63
CA PRO A 1178 -36.93 3.39 -29.82
C PRO A 1178 -37.12 4.89 -30.25
N SER A 1179 -36.00 5.64 -30.32
CA SER A 1179 -35.67 6.68 -31.35
C SER A 1179 -36.33 8.09 -31.42
N THR A 1180 -35.52 9.04 -31.97
CA THR A 1180 -35.86 10.25 -32.77
C THR A 1180 -36.45 11.55 -32.17
N THR A 1181 -35.56 12.56 -32.08
CA THR A 1181 -35.66 13.95 -32.63
C THR A 1181 -36.67 15.04 -32.14
N THR A 1182 -36.07 16.20 -31.83
CA THR A 1182 -36.47 17.61 -32.14
C THR A 1182 -37.56 18.39 -31.39
N ASN A 1183 -37.17 19.61 -31.00
CA ASN A 1183 -37.90 20.89 -30.96
C ASN A 1183 -39.08 21.09 -29.99
N GLN A 1184 -38.86 21.86 -28.93
CA GLN A 1184 -38.87 23.33 -29.03
C GLN A 1184 -37.77 23.96 -28.17
#